data_AF-A0A7I4Z0L6-F1
#
_entry.id   AF-A0A7I4Z0L6-F1
#
_cell.length_a   1.000
_cell.length_b   1.000
_cell.length_c   1.000
_cell.angle_alpha   90.00
_cell.angle_beta   90.00
_cell.angle_gamma   90.00
#
_symmetry.space_group_name_H-M   'P 1'
#
loop_
_entity.id
_entity.type
_entity.pdbx_description
1 polymer ?
#
loop_
_entity_poly.entity_id
_entity_poly.type
_entity_poly.pdbx_seq_one_letter_code
_entity_poly.pdbx_strand_id
1 'polypeptide(L)'
;GHSMPYLDHAGAALPSEQQLKEAFDLALKVPLANPHSHHMTAATTHSMVQDARLRVLEHFDVTMEEYAVVFTANATHALRLVADNFAFNERSSSETRFSTTTHGKGSIFAYLRDSHNSVVGMREVVKDKVDGVVCADACENLLVKTECSLFAMTAMSNFCGRKYDLHFVAELERLGWWICLDAASLVSTSPLSLREVRPHFVAISFYKMFGYPTGIDAIDRLRPREFAGGTVKQILSDEFYSVLRDNIEERLEHGTLNYYAICALTKGFDDLKRYGGIREISANTMKIANEAFKMLSGKVHWNGKPAVRVYGWKDAKMQGPIVTFNLLRDDGSFTGYSEVAKMASLYGIDLRTGCFCNSGACQMYLEHSNDQLRHYFEGGKECGDSMDLMDGKPTGAVRVSFGRQSTTEDIDALEQMIDYCFLGVQLPIDIDSPLKITNYSAVVSRIVIYPVKSCRGIALDKGALTKTGFQYDRAFMIECCGTPLTQKRHQKLCKIITKLDSDKMLSLSSADDSTASVQVPLHKLDGTVRKNGIVCVNSVRTSECSPTASAWVTAFLGLPDCKLQRVEEDSDRSLSNDAPYLLVNEASISVLAEVVGLSIPETIDRFRPNIVVKGIPPFLEDTANFVNIDSYRFEVTKKCTRCEMICVNQDTGVKDPQLLVALRNFRRRERMTFGIYVKQIGDETGEIRLNSKVHFE
;
A
#
# COMPACT_ATOMS: atom_id res chain seq x y z
N GLY A 1 10.71 -4.89 16.70
CA GLY A 1 11.04 -4.13 15.48
C GLY A 1 9.81 -3.37 15.10
N HIS A 2 9.89 -2.03 14.97
CA HIS A 2 8.72 -1.24 14.63
C HIS A 2 8.40 -1.44 13.15
N SER A 3 7.28 -2.13 12.89
CA SER A 3 6.67 -2.22 11.57
C SER A 3 6.10 -0.85 11.20
N MET A 4 6.00 -0.59 9.90
CA MET A 4 5.23 0.55 9.36
C MET A 4 3.81 0.60 9.98
N PRO A 5 3.26 1.79 10.29
CA PRO A 5 1.91 1.92 10.82
C PRO A 5 0.88 1.21 9.93
N TYR A 6 0.24 0.17 10.48
CA TYR A 6 -0.75 -0.62 9.76
C TYR A 6 -2.15 -0.34 10.31
N LEU A 7 -2.97 0.34 9.52
CA LEU A 7 -4.30 0.84 9.85
C LEU A 7 -5.42 0.14 9.05
N ASP A 8 -5.16 -1.01 8.42
CA ASP A 8 -6.17 -1.81 7.69
C ASP A 8 -6.54 -3.13 8.40
N HIS A 9 -6.49 -3.17 9.74
CA HIS A 9 -6.84 -4.37 10.52
C HIS A 9 -8.26 -4.91 10.28
N ALA A 10 -9.24 -4.07 9.95
CA ALA A 10 -10.59 -4.52 9.58
C ALA A 10 -10.64 -5.17 8.19
N GLY A 11 -9.65 -4.90 7.34
CA GLY A 11 -9.46 -5.56 6.05
C GLY A 11 -8.86 -6.95 6.24
N ALA A 12 -7.74 -7.02 6.97
CA ALA A 12 -7.07 -8.24 7.41
C ALA A 12 -6.18 -7.93 8.62
N ALA A 13 -6.04 -8.85 9.58
CA ALA A 13 -4.99 -8.72 10.58
C ALA A 13 -3.64 -9.15 9.98
N LEU A 14 -2.53 -8.65 10.53
CA LEU A 14 -1.20 -9.16 10.21
C LEU A 14 -0.85 -10.33 11.13
N PRO A 15 -0.40 -11.49 10.61
CA PRO A 15 0.06 -12.56 11.47
C PRO A 15 1.33 -12.15 12.22
N SER A 16 1.48 -12.62 13.46
CA SER A 16 2.74 -12.38 14.19
C SER A 16 3.84 -13.28 13.63
N GLU A 17 5.10 -12.83 13.70
CA GLU A 17 6.24 -13.64 13.30
C GLU A 17 6.28 -14.96 14.08
N GLN A 18 5.92 -14.91 15.37
CA GLN A 18 5.87 -16.08 16.24
C GLN A 18 4.77 -17.07 15.80
N GLN A 19 3.58 -16.57 15.48
CA GLN A 19 2.48 -17.39 14.96
C GLN A 19 2.88 -18.12 13.66
N LEU A 20 3.53 -17.41 12.73
CA LEU A 20 4.00 -18.01 11.48
C LEU A 20 5.05 -19.08 11.75
N LYS A 21 6.07 -18.78 12.56
CA LYS A 21 7.10 -19.76 12.94
C LYS A 21 6.48 -21.01 13.53
N GLU A 22 5.57 -20.87 14.49
CA GLU A 22 4.91 -22.01 15.13
C GLU A 22 4.04 -22.82 14.16
N ALA A 23 3.33 -22.15 13.25
CA ALA A 23 2.51 -22.81 12.24
C ALA A 23 3.36 -23.59 11.21
N PHE A 24 4.47 -23.01 10.74
CA PHE A 24 5.37 -23.69 9.82
C PHE A 24 6.16 -24.82 10.50
N ASP A 25 6.60 -24.62 11.74
CA ASP A 25 7.22 -25.67 12.54
C ASP A 25 6.28 -26.86 12.74
N LEU A 26 5.00 -26.60 12.98
CA LEU A 26 3.98 -27.65 13.07
C LEU A 26 3.88 -28.44 11.77
N ALA A 27 3.81 -27.74 10.64
CA ALA A 27 3.71 -28.35 9.32
C ALA A 27 4.95 -29.17 8.91
N LEU A 28 6.14 -28.76 9.37
CA LEU A 28 7.41 -29.46 9.10
C LEU A 28 7.62 -30.68 10.00
N LYS A 29 7.21 -30.60 11.28
CA LYS A 29 7.49 -31.65 12.28
C LYS A 29 6.44 -32.75 12.28
N VAL A 30 5.19 -32.45 11.90
CA VAL A 30 4.08 -33.41 11.93
C VAL A 30 3.66 -33.74 10.49
N PRO A 31 3.91 -34.96 10.00
CA PRO A 31 3.42 -35.36 8.70
C PRO A 31 1.89 -35.39 8.73
N LEU A 32 1.26 -34.64 7.81
CA LEU A 32 -0.19 -34.62 7.63
C LEU A 32 -0.55 -35.29 6.31
N ALA A 33 -1.71 -35.93 6.28
CA ALA A 33 -2.23 -36.63 5.11
C ALA A 33 -3.75 -36.47 5.03
N ASN A 34 -4.36 -36.91 3.94
CA ASN A 34 -5.81 -36.84 3.80
C ASN A 34 -6.51 -37.51 5.00
N PRO A 35 -7.33 -36.78 5.79
CA PRO A 35 -7.93 -37.31 7.01
C PRO A 35 -8.94 -38.44 6.77
N HIS A 36 -9.36 -38.68 5.52
CA HIS A 36 -10.27 -39.76 5.15
C HIS A 36 -9.56 -41.09 4.86
N SER A 37 -8.23 -41.15 4.89
CA SER A 37 -7.47 -42.39 4.73
C SER A 37 -7.39 -43.19 6.06
N HIS A 38 -7.10 -44.48 5.98
CA HIS A 38 -7.13 -45.39 7.16
C HIS A 38 -5.79 -45.55 7.89
N HIS A 39 -4.71 -44.93 7.44
CA HIS A 39 -3.38 -45.08 8.04
C HIS A 39 -3.14 -44.09 9.20
N MET A 40 -2.17 -44.37 10.06
CA MET A 40 -1.88 -43.58 11.28
C MET A 40 -1.70 -42.08 11.02
N THR A 41 -1.03 -41.68 9.94
CA THR A 41 -0.85 -40.26 9.57
C THR A 41 -2.18 -39.52 9.33
N ALA A 42 -3.18 -40.22 8.79
CA ALA A 42 -4.51 -39.66 8.57
C ALA A 42 -5.28 -39.54 9.88
N ALA A 43 -5.14 -40.52 10.78
CA ALA A 43 -5.69 -40.44 12.13
C ALA A 43 -5.12 -39.26 12.94
N THR A 44 -3.79 -39.02 12.85
CA THR A 44 -3.16 -37.83 13.43
C THR A 44 -3.74 -36.55 12.85
N THR A 45 -3.89 -36.47 11.53
CA THR A 45 -4.46 -35.30 10.86
C THR A 45 -5.91 -35.06 11.30
N HIS A 46 -6.72 -36.12 11.40
CA HIS A 46 -8.10 -36.05 11.89
C HIS A 46 -8.15 -35.52 13.33
N SER A 47 -7.31 -36.04 14.23
CA SER A 47 -7.24 -35.55 15.61
C SER A 47 -6.93 -34.06 15.69
N MET A 48 -5.94 -33.59 14.92
CA MET A 48 -5.57 -32.17 14.93
C MET A 48 -6.65 -31.26 14.34
N VAL A 49 -7.41 -31.73 13.35
CA VAL A 49 -8.57 -31.02 12.82
C VAL A 49 -9.66 -30.92 13.89
N GLN A 50 -9.90 -31.98 14.67
CA GLN A 50 -10.85 -31.94 15.79
C GLN A 50 -10.39 -31.00 16.91
N ASP A 51 -9.10 -31.00 17.25
CA ASP A 51 -8.54 -30.06 18.22
C ASP A 51 -8.75 -28.60 17.78
N ALA A 52 -8.60 -28.31 16.48
CA ALA A 52 -8.90 -26.98 15.94
C ALA A 52 -10.39 -26.61 16.10
N ARG A 53 -11.33 -27.54 15.86
CA ARG A 53 -12.77 -27.29 16.09
C ARG A 53 -13.07 -26.99 17.55
N LEU A 54 -12.53 -27.81 18.46
CA LEU A 54 -12.68 -27.59 19.91
C LEU A 54 -12.15 -26.22 20.32
N ARG A 55 -11.02 -25.80 19.75
CA ARG A 55 -10.45 -24.47 20.02
C ARG A 55 -11.35 -23.32 19.57
N VAL A 56 -12.02 -23.48 18.43
CA VAL A 56 -13.00 -22.51 17.92
C VAL A 56 -14.20 -22.43 18.88
N LEU A 57 -14.77 -23.57 19.26
CA LEU A 57 -15.92 -23.64 20.16
C LEU A 57 -15.61 -23.06 21.55
N GLU A 58 -14.44 -23.39 22.11
CA GLU A 58 -13.94 -22.83 23.36
C GLU A 58 -13.84 -21.30 23.29
N HIS A 59 -13.32 -20.75 22.18
CA HIS A 59 -13.19 -19.31 22.00
C HIS A 59 -14.55 -18.58 22.02
N PHE A 60 -15.60 -19.24 21.54
CA PHE A 60 -16.96 -18.72 21.47
C PHE A 60 -17.86 -19.19 22.62
N ASP A 61 -17.30 -19.79 23.67
CA ASP A 61 -18.01 -20.19 24.90
C ASP A 61 -19.15 -21.19 24.66
N VAL A 62 -18.96 -22.16 23.76
CA VAL A 62 -19.94 -23.23 23.46
C VAL A 62 -19.28 -24.59 23.29
N THR A 63 -20.07 -25.66 23.26
CA THR A 63 -19.59 -27.05 23.06
C THR A 63 -20.05 -27.66 21.73
N MET A 64 -19.53 -28.85 21.40
CA MET A 64 -19.89 -29.59 20.17
C MET A 64 -21.35 -30.06 20.17
N GLU A 65 -21.97 -30.18 21.35
CA GLU A 65 -23.39 -30.51 21.49
C GLU A 65 -24.30 -29.31 21.18
N GLU A 66 -23.77 -28.08 21.32
CA GLU A 66 -24.53 -26.85 21.09
C GLU A 66 -24.36 -26.32 19.67
N TYR A 67 -23.12 -26.33 19.16
CA TYR A 67 -22.75 -25.85 17.84
C TYR A 67 -21.77 -26.78 17.12
N ALA A 68 -21.99 -27.00 15.83
CA ALA A 68 -20.99 -27.56 14.94
C ALA A 68 -20.07 -26.48 14.35
N VAL A 69 -18.84 -26.89 13.98
CA VAL A 69 -17.87 -26.06 13.25
C VAL A 69 -17.69 -26.66 11.87
N VAL A 70 -17.83 -25.86 10.82
CA VAL A 70 -17.75 -26.30 9.42
C VAL A 70 -16.79 -25.40 8.66
N PHE A 71 -15.62 -25.93 8.33
CA PHE A 71 -14.52 -25.19 7.73
C PHE A 71 -14.80 -24.80 6.27
N THR A 72 -15.04 -23.51 6.04
CA THR A 72 -15.29 -22.95 4.69
C THR A 72 -14.18 -22.04 4.19
N ALA A 73 -14.00 -21.93 2.88
CA ALA A 73 -12.99 -21.06 2.25
C ALA A 73 -12.96 -19.57 2.69
N ASN A 74 -14.02 -19.02 3.29
CA ASN A 74 -14.08 -17.67 3.91
C ASN A 74 -15.54 -17.36 4.32
N ALA A 75 -15.74 -16.24 5.02
CA ALA A 75 -17.05 -15.79 5.49
C ALA A 75 -18.09 -15.69 4.37
N THR A 76 -17.68 -15.28 3.17
CA THR A 76 -18.58 -15.23 2.00
C THR A 76 -19.05 -16.62 1.61
N HIS A 77 -18.16 -17.61 1.64
CA HIS A 77 -18.53 -19.00 1.38
C HIS A 77 -19.45 -19.55 2.48
N ALA A 78 -19.18 -19.26 3.76
CA ALA A 78 -20.07 -19.64 4.87
C ALA A 78 -21.48 -19.04 4.70
N LEU A 79 -21.59 -17.74 4.43
CA LEU A 79 -22.87 -17.05 4.19
C LEU A 79 -23.61 -17.62 2.97
N ARG A 80 -22.88 -17.89 1.89
CA ARG A 80 -23.46 -18.53 0.70
C ARG A 80 -23.99 -19.93 1.03
N LEU A 81 -23.26 -20.72 1.81
CA LEU A 81 -23.68 -22.05 2.22
C LEU A 81 -25.01 -22.02 3.00
N VAL A 82 -25.23 -21.01 3.86
CA VAL A 82 -26.53 -20.74 4.49
C VAL A 82 -27.60 -20.51 3.43
N ALA A 83 -27.37 -19.54 2.54
CA ALA A 83 -28.33 -19.15 1.51
C ALA A 83 -28.70 -20.31 0.56
N ASP A 84 -27.72 -21.17 0.25
CA ASP A 84 -27.90 -22.33 -0.61
C ASP A 84 -28.77 -23.41 0.07
N ASN A 85 -28.53 -23.67 1.36
CA ASN A 85 -29.13 -24.82 2.07
C ASN A 85 -30.31 -24.46 2.98
N PHE A 86 -30.59 -23.19 3.23
CA PHE A 86 -31.72 -22.78 4.06
C PHE A 86 -33.05 -23.19 3.39
N ALA A 87 -33.88 -23.90 4.15
CA ALA A 87 -35.14 -24.42 3.66
C ALA A 87 -36.27 -23.42 3.90
N PHE A 88 -36.55 -22.56 2.92
CA PHE A 88 -37.72 -21.69 2.92
C PHE A 88 -39.01 -22.48 2.62
N ASN A 89 -40.18 -21.91 2.97
CA ASN A 89 -41.47 -22.45 2.54
C ASN A 89 -41.66 -22.32 1.02
N GLU A 90 -42.56 -23.12 0.45
CA GLU A 90 -42.98 -22.98 -0.94
C GLU A 90 -43.45 -21.55 -1.23
N ARG A 91 -43.01 -21.03 -2.37
CA ARG A 91 -43.32 -19.66 -2.79
C ARG A 91 -44.80 -19.54 -3.11
N SER A 92 -45.41 -18.47 -2.60
CA SER A 92 -46.79 -18.11 -2.89
C SER A 92 -46.96 -17.40 -4.24
N SER A 93 -45.86 -16.92 -4.85
CA SER A 93 -45.86 -16.22 -6.13
C SER A 93 -44.60 -16.50 -6.96
N SER A 94 -44.71 -16.32 -8.28
CA SER A 94 -43.61 -16.54 -9.23
C SER A 94 -42.54 -15.44 -9.21
N GLU A 95 -42.86 -14.24 -8.71
CA GLU A 95 -41.95 -13.09 -8.63
C GLU A 95 -41.58 -12.76 -7.19
N THR A 96 -40.32 -12.39 -6.98
CA THR A 96 -39.81 -12.03 -5.65
C THR A 96 -39.83 -10.53 -5.49
N ARG A 97 -40.49 -10.04 -4.44
CA ARG A 97 -40.62 -8.62 -4.18
C ARG A 97 -39.38 -8.09 -3.46
N PHE A 98 -38.81 -6.98 -3.93
CA PHE A 98 -37.75 -6.26 -3.21
C PHE A 98 -38.35 -5.05 -2.50
N SER A 99 -38.09 -4.90 -1.19
CA SER A 99 -38.58 -3.77 -0.39
C SER A 99 -37.57 -3.28 0.64
N THR A 100 -37.79 -2.09 1.16
CA THR A 100 -37.07 -1.52 2.32
C THR A 100 -37.86 -1.65 3.62
N THR A 101 -39.12 -2.06 3.53
CA THR A 101 -40.01 -2.30 4.67
C THR A 101 -40.52 -3.73 4.63
N THR A 102 -40.76 -4.30 5.79
CA THR A 102 -41.36 -5.62 5.92
C THR A 102 -42.83 -5.59 5.47
N HIS A 103 -43.26 -6.62 4.75
CA HIS A 103 -44.63 -6.79 4.28
C HIS A 103 -45.18 -8.16 4.68
N GLY A 104 -46.49 -8.24 4.87
CA GLY A 104 -47.14 -9.46 5.35
C GLY A 104 -47.37 -10.51 4.26
N LYS A 105 -47.08 -11.77 4.63
CA LYS A 105 -47.26 -13.08 3.96
C LYS A 105 -46.11 -13.53 3.06
N GLY A 106 -45.60 -14.74 3.33
CA GLY A 106 -44.57 -15.44 2.56
C GLY A 106 -43.22 -15.57 3.29
N SER A 107 -42.34 -16.40 2.76
CA SER A 107 -40.95 -16.52 3.23
C SER A 107 -40.15 -15.27 2.84
N ILE A 108 -39.39 -14.72 3.79
CA ILE A 108 -38.63 -13.48 3.60
C ILE A 108 -37.14 -13.75 3.83
N PHE A 109 -36.30 -13.16 2.97
CA PHE A 109 -34.90 -12.94 3.28
C PHE A 109 -34.65 -11.48 3.61
N ALA A 110 -34.08 -11.20 4.78
CA ALA A 110 -33.76 -9.84 5.21
C ALA A 110 -32.26 -9.65 5.44
N TYR A 111 -31.77 -8.44 5.22
CA TYR A 111 -30.43 -8.00 5.59
C TYR A 111 -30.42 -6.50 5.90
N LEU A 112 -29.36 -6.01 6.55
CA LEU A 112 -29.23 -4.59 6.88
C LEU A 112 -28.59 -3.83 5.71
N ARG A 113 -28.96 -2.57 5.48
CA ARG A 113 -28.31 -1.73 4.46
C ARG A 113 -26.79 -1.61 4.69
N ASP A 114 -26.37 -1.64 5.94
CA ASP A 114 -24.97 -1.60 6.38
C ASP A 114 -24.27 -2.97 6.33
N SER A 115 -24.89 -3.97 5.72
CA SER A 115 -24.28 -5.30 5.59
C SER A 115 -23.15 -5.33 4.56
N HIS A 116 -22.14 -6.14 4.84
CA HIS A 116 -21.06 -6.43 3.89
C HIS A 116 -21.63 -7.01 2.58
N ASN A 117 -20.96 -6.75 1.46
CA ASN A 117 -21.39 -7.19 0.13
C ASN A 117 -21.63 -8.71 0.05
N SER A 118 -20.95 -9.51 0.87
CA SER A 118 -21.18 -10.96 1.00
C SER A 118 -22.59 -11.31 1.49
N VAL A 119 -23.09 -10.58 2.49
CA VAL A 119 -24.46 -10.73 2.99
C VAL A 119 -25.46 -10.22 1.94
N VAL A 120 -25.17 -9.07 1.33
CA VAL A 120 -26.01 -8.52 0.25
C VAL A 120 -26.12 -9.52 -0.91
N GLY A 121 -25.02 -10.20 -1.25
CA GLY A 121 -24.96 -11.21 -2.30
C GLY A 121 -25.82 -12.45 -2.05
N MET A 122 -26.14 -12.78 -0.80
CA MET A 122 -27.07 -13.88 -0.48
C MET A 122 -28.43 -13.69 -1.15
N ARG A 123 -28.85 -12.44 -1.40
CA ARG A 123 -30.12 -12.16 -2.09
C ARG A 123 -30.18 -12.79 -3.49
N GLU A 124 -29.06 -12.89 -4.20
CA GLU A 124 -29.01 -13.48 -5.54
C GLU A 124 -29.18 -14.99 -5.50
N VAL A 125 -28.78 -15.61 -4.39
CA VAL A 125 -28.88 -17.07 -4.16
C VAL A 125 -30.29 -17.45 -3.74
N VAL A 126 -30.94 -16.63 -2.93
CA VAL A 126 -32.27 -16.92 -2.36
C VAL A 126 -33.42 -16.33 -3.17
N LYS A 127 -33.18 -15.45 -4.15
CA LYS A 127 -34.25 -14.74 -4.88
C LYS A 127 -35.30 -15.68 -5.44
N ASP A 128 -34.92 -16.86 -5.92
CA ASP A 128 -35.87 -17.83 -6.50
C ASP A 128 -36.51 -18.77 -5.47
N LYS A 129 -36.17 -18.60 -4.18
CA LYS A 129 -36.60 -19.42 -3.03
C LYS A 129 -37.53 -18.69 -2.06
N VAL A 130 -37.69 -17.37 -2.18
CA VAL A 130 -38.44 -16.53 -1.22
C VAL A 130 -39.53 -15.71 -1.90
N ASP A 131 -40.51 -15.24 -1.12
CA ASP A 131 -41.55 -14.31 -1.60
C ASP A 131 -41.09 -12.85 -1.56
N GLY A 132 -40.14 -12.55 -0.66
CA GLY A 132 -39.64 -11.19 -0.47
C GLY A 132 -38.18 -11.10 -0.04
N VAL A 133 -37.50 -10.07 -0.53
CA VAL A 133 -36.18 -9.62 -0.08
C VAL A 133 -36.33 -8.24 0.56
N VAL A 134 -35.87 -8.10 1.80
CA VAL A 134 -35.97 -6.85 2.57
C VAL A 134 -34.58 -6.31 2.90
N CYS A 135 -34.30 -5.08 2.45
CA CYS A 135 -33.11 -4.31 2.84
C CYS A 135 -33.52 -3.30 3.93
N ALA A 136 -33.30 -3.67 5.19
CA ALA A 136 -33.71 -2.87 6.35
C ALA A 136 -32.63 -1.88 6.79
N ASP A 137 -33.03 -0.71 7.29
CA ASP A 137 -32.09 0.28 7.84
C ASP A 137 -31.75 0.02 9.31
N ALA A 138 -32.59 -0.72 10.02
CA ALA A 138 -32.45 -1.02 11.44
C ALA A 138 -33.14 -2.36 11.78
N CYS A 139 -32.71 -3.00 12.88
CA CYS A 139 -33.27 -4.29 13.31
C CYS A 139 -34.74 -4.16 13.74
N GLU A 140 -35.11 -3.00 14.28
CA GLU A 140 -36.46 -2.65 14.72
C GLU A 140 -37.48 -2.76 13.58
N ASN A 141 -37.07 -2.49 12.33
CA ASN A 141 -37.92 -2.61 11.14
C ASN A 141 -38.29 -4.07 10.82
N LEU A 142 -37.63 -5.04 11.46
CA LEU A 142 -37.84 -6.47 11.29
C LEU A 142 -38.61 -7.11 12.46
N LEU A 143 -39.07 -6.33 13.44
CA LEU A 143 -39.93 -6.78 14.55
C LEU A 143 -41.36 -7.11 14.10
N VAL A 144 -41.46 -8.00 13.12
CA VAL A 144 -42.68 -8.53 12.55
C VAL A 144 -42.69 -10.04 12.68
N LYS A 145 -43.86 -10.61 12.97
CA LYS A 145 -44.03 -12.05 12.99
C LYS A 145 -43.86 -12.62 11.59
N THR A 146 -43.12 -13.70 11.48
CA THR A 146 -42.84 -14.40 10.24
C THR A 146 -42.87 -15.92 10.44
N GLU A 147 -42.90 -16.65 9.34
CA GLU A 147 -42.77 -18.10 9.30
C GLU A 147 -41.65 -18.46 8.32
N CYS A 148 -40.70 -19.28 8.76
CA CYS A 148 -39.64 -19.83 7.90
C CYS A 148 -38.83 -18.77 7.10
N SER A 149 -38.47 -17.67 7.77
CA SER A 149 -37.72 -16.56 7.15
C SER A 149 -36.32 -16.44 7.72
N LEU A 150 -35.39 -15.91 6.92
CA LEU A 150 -33.97 -15.80 7.25
C LEU A 150 -33.56 -14.32 7.31
N PHE A 151 -32.98 -13.91 8.42
CA PHE A 151 -32.34 -12.60 8.58
C PHE A 151 -30.82 -12.78 8.68
N ALA A 152 -30.09 -12.23 7.72
CA ALA A 152 -28.65 -12.12 7.77
C ALA A 152 -28.26 -10.83 8.51
N MET A 153 -28.00 -10.96 9.81
CA MET A 153 -27.73 -9.86 10.72
C MET A 153 -26.23 -9.53 10.73
N THR A 154 -25.89 -8.26 10.51
CA THR A 154 -24.51 -7.78 10.67
C THR A 154 -24.24 -7.46 12.14
N ALA A 155 -23.21 -8.09 12.72
CA ALA A 155 -22.86 -7.87 14.13
C ALA A 155 -22.09 -6.54 14.34
N MET A 156 -21.21 -6.19 13.38
CA MET A 156 -20.47 -4.94 13.37
C MET A 156 -20.24 -4.48 11.93
N SER A 157 -20.48 -3.19 11.66
CA SER A 157 -20.25 -2.56 10.36
C SER A 157 -18.78 -2.65 9.96
N ASN A 158 -18.51 -3.31 8.83
CA ASN A 158 -17.19 -3.30 8.21
C ASN A 158 -16.79 -1.90 7.69
N PHE A 159 -17.78 -1.00 7.52
CA PHE A 159 -17.56 0.35 7.02
C PHE A 159 -17.07 1.29 8.12
N CYS A 160 -17.78 1.37 9.25
CA CYS A 160 -17.53 2.37 10.30
C CYS A 160 -17.32 1.79 11.70
N GLY A 161 -17.35 0.46 11.87
CA GLY A 161 -17.18 -0.17 13.19
C GLY A 161 -18.40 -0.08 14.11
N ARG A 162 -19.53 0.49 13.69
CA ARG A 162 -20.76 0.46 14.48
C ARG A 162 -21.16 -0.98 14.81
N LYS A 163 -21.28 -1.29 16.10
CA LYS A 163 -21.81 -2.57 16.61
C LYS A 163 -23.34 -2.50 16.62
N TYR A 164 -23.99 -3.58 16.20
CA TYR A 164 -25.43 -3.74 16.30
C TYR A 164 -25.79 -4.43 17.62
N ASP A 165 -26.94 -4.08 18.18
CA ASP A 165 -27.42 -4.68 19.43
C ASP A 165 -27.81 -6.14 19.17
N LEU A 166 -27.07 -7.06 19.79
CA LEU A 166 -27.27 -8.50 19.63
C LEU A 166 -28.47 -9.02 20.44
N HIS A 167 -29.10 -8.21 21.29
CA HIS A 167 -30.34 -8.59 21.99
C HIS A 167 -31.47 -8.93 21.00
N PHE A 168 -31.48 -8.28 19.83
CA PHE A 168 -32.46 -8.55 18.77
C PHE A 168 -32.44 -10.00 18.27
N VAL A 169 -31.35 -10.75 18.44
CA VAL A 169 -31.28 -12.17 18.04
C VAL A 169 -32.40 -12.97 18.71
N ALA A 170 -32.52 -12.87 20.03
CA ALA A 170 -33.53 -13.59 20.80
C ALA A 170 -34.95 -13.03 20.61
N GLU A 171 -35.08 -11.73 20.32
CA GLU A 171 -36.37 -11.11 20.04
C GLU A 171 -36.93 -11.52 18.67
N LEU A 172 -36.10 -11.48 17.63
CA LEU A 172 -36.48 -11.86 16.27
C LEU A 172 -36.74 -13.37 16.16
N GLU A 173 -35.97 -14.20 16.87
CA GLU A 173 -36.23 -15.65 16.96
C GLU A 173 -37.64 -15.93 17.50
N ARG A 174 -38.07 -15.23 18.57
CA ARG A 174 -39.44 -15.34 19.12
C ARG A 174 -40.53 -14.93 18.12
N LEU A 175 -40.18 -14.11 17.14
CA LEU A 175 -41.06 -13.69 16.05
C LEU A 175 -41.02 -14.65 14.83
N GLY A 176 -40.25 -15.74 14.90
CA GLY A 176 -40.17 -16.76 13.87
C GLY A 176 -39.03 -16.59 12.86
N TRP A 177 -38.10 -15.64 13.10
CA TRP A 177 -36.92 -15.46 12.27
C TRP A 177 -35.83 -16.47 12.59
N TRP A 178 -35.22 -17.02 11.55
CA TRP A 178 -33.93 -17.67 11.61
C TRP A 178 -32.85 -16.63 11.43
N ILE A 179 -31.82 -16.67 12.28
CA ILE A 179 -30.79 -15.63 12.33
C ILE A 179 -29.46 -16.20 11.86
N CYS A 180 -28.92 -15.62 10.79
CA CYS A 180 -27.53 -15.81 10.38
C CYS A 180 -26.73 -14.57 10.77
N LEU A 181 -25.84 -14.71 11.75
CA LEU A 181 -25.02 -13.62 12.25
C LEU A 181 -23.71 -13.52 11.45
N ASP A 182 -23.53 -12.45 10.69
CA ASP A 182 -22.23 -12.06 10.15
C ASP A 182 -21.41 -11.38 11.26
N ALA A 183 -20.58 -12.19 11.92
CA ALA A 183 -19.73 -11.78 13.02
C ALA A 183 -18.28 -11.51 12.59
N ALA A 184 -17.95 -11.67 11.30
CA ALA A 184 -16.58 -11.62 10.79
C ALA A 184 -15.82 -10.32 11.13
N SER A 185 -16.51 -9.18 11.10
CA SER A 185 -15.90 -7.90 11.52
C SER A 185 -15.83 -7.81 13.04
N LEU A 186 -16.88 -8.19 13.78
CA LEU A 186 -16.96 -8.06 15.24
C LEU A 186 -15.85 -8.86 15.95
N VAL A 187 -15.72 -10.15 15.62
CA VAL A 187 -14.83 -11.08 16.34
C VAL A 187 -13.35 -10.83 16.06
N SER A 188 -13.02 -9.96 15.11
CA SER A 188 -11.64 -9.54 14.84
C SER A 188 -10.97 -8.93 16.08
N THR A 189 -11.75 -8.22 16.89
CA THR A 189 -11.25 -7.41 18.02
C THR A 189 -12.22 -7.34 19.20
N SER A 190 -13.41 -7.93 19.11
CA SER A 190 -14.42 -7.90 20.17
C SER A 190 -14.78 -9.32 20.63
N PRO A 191 -15.04 -9.52 21.94
CA PRO A 191 -15.52 -10.80 22.44
C PRO A 191 -16.94 -11.09 21.92
N LEU A 192 -17.23 -12.38 21.71
CA LEU A 192 -18.57 -12.89 21.42
C LEU A 192 -18.75 -14.22 22.17
N SER A 193 -19.77 -14.31 23.02
CA SER A 193 -20.20 -15.59 23.62
C SER A 193 -21.44 -16.08 22.88
N LEU A 194 -21.34 -17.25 22.25
CA LEU A 194 -22.48 -17.91 21.61
C LEU A 194 -23.39 -18.62 22.62
N ARG A 195 -23.01 -18.66 23.89
CA ARG A 195 -23.89 -19.04 24.98
C ARG A 195 -24.88 -17.94 25.33
N GLU A 196 -24.42 -16.69 25.30
CA GLU A 196 -25.24 -15.49 25.58
C GLU A 196 -26.09 -15.07 24.38
N VAL A 197 -25.49 -15.05 23.18
CA VAL A 197 -26.16 -14.70 21.92
C VAL A 197 -26.26 -15.96 21.08
N ARG A 198 -27.47 -16.48 20.87
CA ARG A 198 -27.69 -17.80 20.24
C ARG A 198 -28.31 -17.70 18.83
N PRO A 199 -27.60 -17.17 17.82
CA PRO A 199 -28.10 -17.17 16.44
C PRO A 199 -28.09 -18.61 15.88
N HIS A 200 -28.87 -18.84 14.83
CA HIS A 200 -28.95 -20.17 14.21
C HIS A 200 -27.71 -20.50 13.39
N PHE A 201 -27.09 -19.48 12.79
CA PHE A 201 -25.86 -19.58 12.01
C PHE A 201 -24.93 -18.43 12.39
N VAL A 202 -23.61 -18.65 12.35
CA VAL A 202 -22.61 -17.61 12.60
C VAL A 202 -21.52 -17.71 11.54
N ALA A 203 -21.26 -16.63 10.81
CA ALA A 203 -20.10 -16.51 9.94
C ALA A 203 -19.02 -15.68 10.62
N ILE A 204 -17.80 -16.21 10.68
CA ILE A 204 -16.62 -15.55 11.29
C ILE A 204 -15.54 -15.33 10.22
N SER A 205 -14.35 -14.86 10.61
CA SER A 205 -13.20 -14.76 9.70
C SER A 205 -11.86 -14.83 10.45
N PHE A 206 -11.20 -15.99 10.42
CA PHE A 206 -9.95 -16.19 11.18
C PHE A 206 -8.80 -15.27 10.76
N TYR A 207 -8.66 -14.96 9.47
CA TYR A 207 -7.62 -14.06 9.00
C TYR A 207 -7.86 -12.60 9.44
N LYS A 208 -9.12 -12.21 9.71
CA LYS A 208 -9.40 -10.91 10.35
C LYS A 208 -9.06 -10.90 11.84
N MET A 209 -9.11 -12.06 12.50
CA MET A 209 -8.75 -12.19 13.92
C MET A 209 -7.23 -12.18 14.15
N PHE A 210 -6.48 -12.92 13.33
CA PHE A 210 -5.03 -13.11 13.54
C PHE A 210 -4.19 -13.28 12.26
N GLY A 211 -4.72 -12.98 11.08
CA GLY A 211 -3.95 -12.83 9.83
C GLY A 211 -3.57 -14.12 9.08
N TYR A 212 -3.38 -15.24 9.77
CA TYR A 212 -3.04 -16.52 9.13
C TYR A 212 -3.65 -17.72 9.89
N PRO A 213 -4.20 -18.73 9.20
CA PRO A 213 -4.37 -18.85 7.76
C PRO A 213 -5.50 -18.00 7.18
N THR A 214 -5.42 -17.70 5.89
CA THR A 214 -6.60 -17.31 5.10
C THR A 214 -7.37 -18.58 4.73
N GLY A 215 -8.71 -18.50 4.65
CA GLY A 215 -9.45 -19.55 3.95
C GLY A 215 -10.31 -20.51 4.78
N ILE A 216 -10.66 -20.20 6.02
CA ILE A 216 -11.37 -21.13 6.92
C ILE A 216 -12.39 -20.35 7.77
N ASP A 217 -13.63 -20.83 7.92
CA ASP A 217 -14.71 -20.28 8.78
C ASP A 217 -15.64 -21.37 9.35
N ALA A 218 -16.75 -21.06 10.04
CA ALA A 218 -17.61 -22.06 10.72
C ALA A 218 -19.12 -21.84 10.41
N ILE A 219 -19.97 -22.88 10.54
CA ILE A 219 -21.44 -22.79 10.48
C ILE A 219 -22.09 -23.94 11.28
N ASP A 220 -23.33 -23.78 11.75
CA ASP A 220 -24.10 -24.78 12.51
C ASP A 220 -25.55 -24.94 11.97
N ARG A 221 -26.23 -26.06 12.26
CA ARG A 221 -27.68 -26.35 12.00
C ARG A 221 -28.22 -26.46 10.57
N LEU A 222 -27.40 -26.41 9.52
CA LEU A 222 -27.87 -26.70 8.15
C LEU A 222 -28.12 -28.20 7.89
N ARG A 223 -29.19 -28.52 7.16
CA ARG A 223 -29.39 -29.86 6.58
C ARG A 223 -29.16 -29.80 5.07
N PRO A 224 -27.98 -30.21 4.57
CA PRO A 224 -27.74 -30.23 3.13
C PRO A 224 -28.70 -31.20 2.43
N ARG A 225 -29.20 -30.78 1.26
CA ARG A 225 -30.21 -31.51 0.48
C ARG A 225 -29.60 -32.45 -0.57
N GLU A 226 -28.36 -32.21 -0.95
CA GLU A 226 -27.67 -32.90 -2.05
C GLU A 226 -26.27 -33.31 -1.61
N PHE A 227 -25.72 -34.34 -2.26
CA PHE A 227 -24.38 -34.80 -1.98
C PHE A 227 -23.35 -34.25 -2.97
N ALA A 228 -22.13 -34.03 -2.50
CA ALA A 228 -20.97 -33.69 -3.31
C ALA A 228 -19.71 -34.40 -2.80
N GLY A 229 -19.01 -35.11 -3.67
CA GLY A 229 -17.77 -35.83 -3.31
C GLY A 229 -17.97 -36.85 -2.17
N GLY A 230 -17.13 -36.79 -1.13
CA GLY A 230 -17.10 -37.74 0.00
C GLY A 230 -18.17 -37.55 1.09
N THR A 231 -19.15 -36.67 0.87
CA THR A 231 -20.23 -36.32 1.82
C THR A 231 -21.31 -37.42 1.98
N VAL A 232 -21.16 -38.53 1.23
CA VAL A 232 -22.03 -39.71 1.24
C VAL A 232 -21.40 -40.89 1.98
N LYS A 233 -22.26 -41.71 2.59
CA LYS A 233 -21.95 -43.08 3.02
C LYS A 233 -22.10 -44.07 1.87
N GLN A 234 -23.10 -43.86 1.02
CA GLN A 234 -23.44 -44.76 -0.07
C GLN A 234 -24.11 -43.99 -1.21
N ILE A 235 -23.81 -44.39 -2.43
CA ILE A 235 -24.48 -43.93 -3.66
C ILE A 235 -24.75 -45.13 -4.56
N LEU A 236 -25.80 -45.03 -5.35
CA LEU A 236 -25.95 -45.83 -6.56
C LEU A 236 -25.66 -44.89 -7.73
N SER A 237 -24.82 -45.33 -8.67
CA SER A 237 -24.37 -44.47 -9.77
C SER A 237 -25.39 -44.39 -10.91
N ASP A 238 -26.29 -45.37 -10.98
CA ASP A 238 -27.29 -45.58 -12.01
C ASP A 238 -28.71 -45.21 -11.53
N GLU A 239 -28.88 -44.82 -10.27
CA GLU A 239 -30.15 -44.41 -9.68
C GLU A 239 -30.00 -43.12 -8.86
N PHE A 240 -31.09 -42.37 -8.70
CA PHE A 240 -31.13 -41.21 -7.79
C PHE A 240 -31.25 -41.65 -6.33
N TYR A 241 -30.24 -42.39 -5.85
CA TYR A 241 -30.12 -42.85 -4.47
C TYR A 241 -28.79 -42.43 -3.87
N SER A 242 -28.85 -41.73 -2.74
CA SER A 242 -27.68 -41.39 -1.94
C SER A 242 -28.02 -41.37 -0.45
N VAL A 243 -27.08 -41.79 0.37
CA VAL A 243 -27.16 -41.72 1.84
C VAL A 243 -26.07 -40.78 2.30
N LEU A 244 -26.43 -39.64 2.87
CA LEU A 244 -25.47 -38.67 3.43
C LEU A 244 -24.82 -39.21 4.71
N ARG A 245 -23.64 -38.68 5.08
CA ARG A 245 -22.99 -38.97 6.37
C ARG A 245 -23.81 -38.54 7.57
N ASP A 246 -23.47 -38.94 8.81
CA ASP A 246 -24.31 -38.61 9.97
C ASP A 246 -24.06 -37.19 10.48
N ASN A 247 -22.79 -36.82 10.60
CA ASN A 247 -22.38 -35.54 11.16
C ASN A 247 -22.52 -34.41 10.13
N ILE A 248 -22.90 -33.23 10.59
CA ILE A 248 -23.22 -32.08 9.73
C ILE A 248 -21.99 -31.54 9.00
N GLU A 249 -20.84 -31.49 9.67
CA GLU A 249 -19.58 -31.01 9.11
C GLU A 249 -19.13 -31.87 7.94
N GLU A 250 -19.27 -33.20 8.04
CA GLU A 250 -18.92 -34.11 6.96
C GLU A 250 -19.86 -34.00 5.74
N ARG A 251 -21.06 -33.43 5.91
CA ARG A 251 -22.00 -33.22 4.80
C ARG A 251 -21.77 -31.91 4.06
N LEU A 252 -21.19 -30.92 4.74
CA LEU A 252 -21.05 -29.55 4.23
C LEU A 252 -19.63 -29.21 3.80
N GLU A 253 -18.64 -29.92 4.33
CA GLU A 253 -17.23 -29.78 3.93
C GLU A 253 -16.99 -30.55 2.62
N HIS A 254 -17.30 -29.91 1.50
CA HIS A 254 -17.13 -30.51 0.19
C HIS A 254 -15.63 -30.73 -0.15
N GLY A 255 -15.27 -31.97 -0.48
CA GLY A 255 -13.92 -32.32 -0.92
C GLY A 255 -12.90 -32.46 0.22
N THR A 256 -11.62 -32.51 -0.13
CA THR A 256 -10.55 -32.61 0.87
C THR A 256 -10.33 -31.26 1.55
N LEU A 257 -10.42 -31.26 2.89
CA LEU A 257 -10.14 -30.08 3.71
C LEU A 257 -8.72 -29.55 3.52
N ASN A 258 -8.53 -28.24 3.67
CA ASN A 258 -7.21 -27.64 3.81
C ASN A 258 -6.67 -27.88 5.24
N TYR A 259 -6.37 -29.14 5.54
CA TYR A 259 -5.99 -29.58 6.89
C TYR A 259 -4.71 -28.91 7.41
N TYR A 260 -3.76 -28.51 6.55
CA TYR A 260 -2.60 -27.73 6.97
C TYR A 260 -2.99 -26.36 7.53
N ALA A 261 -3.87 -25.64 6.83
CA ALA A 261 -4.38 -24.37 7.32
C ALA A 261 -5.22 -24.57 8.59
N ILE A 262 -6.12 -25.57 8.63
CA ILE A 262 -6.95 -25.84 9.82
C ILE A 262 -6.10 -26.09 11.05
N CYS A 263 -5.09 -26.94 10.95
CA CYS A 263 -4.18 -27.22 12.06
C CYS A 263 -3.45 -25.95 12.56
N ALA A 264 -3.12 -25.02 11.66
CA ALA A 264 -2.47 -23.76 12.00
C ALA A 264 -3.36 -22.78 12.80
N LEU A 265 -4.69 -22.95 12.78
CA LEU A 265 -5.62 -22.10 13.55
C LEU A 265 -5.31 -22.09 15.04
N THR A 266 -4.90 -23.25 15.59
CA THR A 266 -4.51 -23.36 17.00
C THR A 266 -3.43 -22.35 17.38
N LYS A 267 -2.47 -22.09 16.49
CA LYS A 267 -1.39 -21.10 16.67
C LYS A 267 -1.87 -19.67 16.55
N GLY A 268 -2.89 -19.40 15.74
CA GLY A 268 -3.59 -18.11 15.74
C GLY A 268 -4.27 -17.82 17.08
N PHE A 269 -4.98 -18.80 17.66
CA PHE A 269 -5.61 -18.64 18.97
C PHE A 269 -4.60 -18.52 20.11
N ASP A 270 -3.47 -19.22 20.03
CA ASP A 270 -2.38 -19.08 20.99
C ASP A 270 -1.74 -17.68 20.88
N ASP A 271 -1.66 -17.14 19.66
CA ASP A 271 -1.23 -15.76 19.45
C ASP A 271 -2.17 -14.74 20.10
N LEU A 272 -3.49 -14.89 19.94
CA LEU A 272 -4.45 -14.03 20.66
C LEU A 272 -4.24 -14.07 22.17
N LYS A 273 -3.97 -15.25 22.74
CA LYS A 273 -3.66 -15.40 24.18
C LYS A 273 -2.38 -14.67 24.57
N ARG A 274 -1.34 -14.64 23.72
CA ARG A 274 -0.10 -13.88 23.98
C ARG A 274 -0.33 -12.38 24.10
N TYR A 275 -1.35 -11.83 23.44
CA TYR A 275 -1.79 -10.43 23.58
C TYR A 275 -2.84 -10.22 24.71
N GLY A 276 -2.92 -11.14 25.69
CA GLY A 276 -3.85 -11.04 26.82
C GLY A 276 -5.27 -11.57 26.53
N GLY A 277 -5.51 -12.12 25.34
CA GLY A 277 -6.81 -12.63 24.91
C GLY A 277 -7.73 -11.54 24.35
N ILE A 278 -8.88 -11.96 23.80
CA ILE A 278 -9.75 -11.09 23.01
C ILE A 278 -10.33 -9.90 23.80
N ARG A 279 -10.51 -10.03 25.11
CA ARG A 279 -11.03 -8.95 25.97
C ARG A 279 -10.01 -7.82 26.12
N GLU A 280 -8.74 -8.16 26.36
CA GLU A 280 -7.65 -7.18 26.47
C GLU A 280 -7.39 -6.50 25.13
N ILE A 281 -7.38 -7.28 24.04
CA ILE A 281 -7.29 -6.76 22.67
C ILE A 281 -8.43 -5.77 22.40
N SER A 282 -9.66 -6.10 22.79
CA SER A 282 -10.81 -5.22 22.63
C SER A 282 -10.66 -3.90 23.38
N ALA A 283 -10.23 -3.97 24.64
CA ALA A 283 -10.00 -2.78 25.46
C ALA A 283 -8.92 -1.88 24.87
N ASN A 284 -7.77 -2.44 24.48
CA ASN A 284 -6.65 -1.68 23.93
C ASN A 284 -7.00 -1.06 22.56
N THR A 285 -7.55 -1.86 21.64
CA THR A 285 -7.92 -1.36 20.30
C THR A 285 -9.00 -0.29 20.37
N MET A 286 -9.96 -0.39 21.29
CA MET A 286 -10.95 0.66 21.51
C MET A 286 -10.36 1.93 22.12
N LYS A 287 -9.37 1.82 23.00
CA LYS A 287 -8.64 2.99 23.53
C LYS A 287 -7.99 3.75 22.38
N ILE A 288 -7.21 3.07 21.54
CA ILE A 288 -6.51 3.64 20.38
C ILE A 288 -7.51 4.24 19.39
N ALA A 289 -8.59 3.52 19.06
CA ALA A 289 -9.62 4.03 18.15
C ALA A 289 -10.32 5.29 18.68
N ASN A 290 -10.56 5.38 20.00
CA ASN A 290 -11.13 6.58 20.62
C ASN A 290 -10.17 7.77 20.60
N GLU A 291 -8.86 7.52 20.77
CA GLU A 291 -7.83 8.55 20.61
C GLU A 291 -7.77 9.06 19.16
N ALA A 292 -7.78 8.15 18.18
CA ALA A 292 -7.82 8.50 16.76
C ALA A 292 -9.10 9.27 16.40
N PHE A 293 -10.26 8.85 16.92
CA PHE A 293 -11.52 9.56 16.74
C PHE A 293 -11.47 10.99 17.28
N LYS A 294 -10.95 11.18 18.51
CA LYS A 294 -10.81 12.50 19.12
C LYS A 294 -9.84 13.38 18.33
N MET A 295 -8.69 12.84 17.93
CA MET A 295 -7.70 13.52 17.11
C MET A 295 -8.34 14.00 15.81
N LEU A 296 -8.95 13.10 15.04
CA LEU A 296 -9.58 13.42 13.75
C LEU A 296 -10.71 14.43 13.89
N SER A 297 -11.59 14.23 14.87
CA SER A 297 -12.75 15.13 15.10
C SER A 297 -12.33 16.53 15.56
N GLY A 298 -11.15 16.66 16.17
CA GLY A 298 -10.59 17.94 16.62
C GLY A 298 -9.86 18.74 15.54
N LYS A 299 -9.60 18.16 14.36
CA LYS A 299 -8.84 18.84 13.30
C LYS A 299 -9.65 19.94 12.63
N VAL A 300 -9.10 21.15 12.64
CA VAL A 300 -9.65 22.34 12.01
C VAL A 300 -8.61 23.01 11.12
N HIS A 301 -9.07 23.68 10.06
CA HIS A 301 -8.27 24.56 9.23
C HIS A 301 -7.95 25.87 9.95
N TRP A 302 -7.00 26.64 9.42
CA TRP A 302 -6.59 27.96 9.93
C TRP A 302 -7.76 28.95 10.07
N ASN A 303 -8.83 28.76 9.29
CA ASN A 303 -10.05 29.59 9.32
C ASN A 303 -11.11 29.09 10.31
N GLY A 304 -10.79 28.09 11.13
CA GLY A 304 -11.68 27.49 12.12
C GLY A 304 -12.72 26.51 11.56
N LYS A 305 -12.76 26.26 10.25
CA LYS A 305 -13.64 25.24 9.67
C LYS A 305 -13.12 23.83 9.96
N PRO A 306 -14.00 22.83 10.14
CA PRO A 306 -13.59 21.44 10.30
C PRO A 306 -12.77 20.94 9.10
N ALA A 307 -11.70 20.21 9.36
CA ALA A 307 -10.88 19.60 8.33
C ALA A 307 -11.20 18.12 8.08
N VAL A 308 -12.00 17.51 8.95
CA VAL A 308 -12.35 16.09 8.88
C VAL A 308 -13.85 15.93 9.08
N ARG A 309 -14.46 15.05 8.26
CA ARG A 309 -15.83 14.56 8.46
C ARG A 309 -15.77 13.07 8.82
N VAL A 310 -16.10 12.74 10.07
CA VAL A 310 -16.14 11.35 10.57
C VAL A 310 -17.54 10.75 10.40
N TYR A 311 -17.62 9.45 10.12
CA TYR A 311 -18.87 8.70 9.89
C TYR A 311 -19.07 7.58 10.91
N GLY A 312 -20.33 7.33 11.29
CA GLY A 312 -20.76 6.18 12.08
C GLY A 312 -20.44 6.21 13.58
N TRP A 313 -19.49 7.03 14.03
CA TRP A 313 -19.09 7.14 15.43
C TRP A 313 -20.08 8.00 16.24
N LYS A 314 -21.09 7.38 16.85
CA LYS A 314 -22.13 8.06 17.66
C LYS A 314 -22.03 7.77 19.15
N ASP A 315 -21.88 6.50 19.53
CA ASP A 315 -21.77 6.05 20.91
C ASP A 315 -20.56 5.13 21.05
N ALA A 316 -19.62 5.50 21.91
CA ALA A 316 -18.41 4.73 22.18
C ALA A 316 -18.70 3.30 22.66
N LYS A 317 -19.84 3.05 23.32
CA LYS A 317 -20.23 1.70 23.77
C LYS A 317 -20.63 0.79 22.60
N MET A 318 -21.23 1.36 21.56
CA MET A 318 -21.70 0.65 20.37
C MET A 318 -20.70 0.75 19.22
N GLN A 319 -19.42 0.91 19.53
CA GLN A 319 -18.37 1.17 18.56
C GLN A 319 -17.27 0.10 18.64
N GLY A 320 -16.78 -0.29 17.47
CA GLY A 320 -15.58 -1.09 17.27
C GLY A 320 -14.39 -0.23 16.84
N PRO A 321 -13.19 -0.82 16.77
CA PRO A 321 -11.96 -0.06 16.60
C PRO A 321 -11.71 0.35 15.13
N ILE A 322 -12.70 1.00 14.52
CA ILE A 322 -12.70 1.50 13.14
C ILE A 322 -13.13 2.96 13.18
N VAL A 323 -12.35 3.84 12.56
CA VAL A 323 -12.72 5.25 12.32
C VAL A 323 -12.71 5.50 10.83
N THR A 324 -13.85 5.98 10.31
CA THR A 324 -14.03 6.20 8.88
C THR A 324 -14.35 7.67 8.64
N PHE A 325 -13.63 8.29 7.71
CA PHE A 325 -13.69 9.74 7.52
C PHE A 325 -13.39 10.15 6.08
N ASN A 326 -13.72 11.40 5.75
CA ASN A 326 -13.12 12.11 4.63
C ASN A 326 -12.43 13.37 5.15
N LEU A 327 -11.35 13.78 4.47
CA LEU A 327 -10.72 15.08 4.69
C LEU A 327 -11.47 16.16 3.88
N LEU A 328 -11.51 17.35 4.44
CA LEU A 328 -12.09 18.56 3.85
C LEU A 328 -10.97 19.56 3.58
N ARG A 329 -11.12 20.39 2.55
CA ARG A 329 -10.27 21.55 2.30
C ARG A 329 -10.75 22.75 3.11
N ASP A 330 -9.95 23.82 3.13
CA ASP A 330 -10.25 25.04 3.87
C ASP A 330 -11.49 25.79 3.35
N ASP A 331 -11.91 25.55 2.10
CA ASP A 331 -13.18 26.02 1.56
C ASP A 331 -14.40 25.18 1.99
N GLY A 332 -14.18 23.96 2.49
CA GLY A 332 -15.20 22.98 2.88
C GLY A 332 -15.46 21.90 1.81
N SER A 333 -14.80 21.95 0.65
CA SER A 333 -14.86 20.90 -0.37
C SER A 333 -14.15 19.63 0.09
N PHE A 334 -14.49 18.47 -0.48
CA PHE A 334 -13.88 17.20 -0.12
C PHE A 334 -12.51 17.00 -0.78
N THR A 335 -11.55 16.55 0.01
CA THR A 335 -10.30 15.95 -0.50
C THR A 335 -10.58 14.53 -0.95
N GLY A 336 -10.14 14.18 -2.15
CA GLY A 336 -10.33 12.85 -2.73
C GLY A 336 -9.59 11.78 -1.92
N TYR A 337 -10.21 10.62 -1.68
CA TYR A 337 -9.57 9.57 -0.89
C TYR A 337 -8.32 8.98 -1.57
N SER A 338 -8.19 9.08 -2.90
CA SER A 338 -6.98 8.67 -3.63
C SER A 338 -5.80 9.61 -3.35
N GLU A 339 -6.06 10.91 -3.12
CA GLU A 339 -5.05 11.85 -2.65
C GLU A 339 -4.54 11.46 -1.26
N VAL A 340 -5.46 11.11 -0.33
CA VAL A 340 -5.12 10.65 1.02
C VAL A 340 -4.32 9.35 1.00
N ALA A 341 -4.75 8.37 0.20
CA ALA A 341 -4.03 7.09 0.06
C ALA A 341 -2.60 7.27 -0.45
N LYS A 342 -2.39 8.17 -1.42
CA LYS A 342 -1.06 8.52 -1.92
C LYS A 342 -0.20 9.14 -0.81
N MET A 343 -0.73 10.11 -0.06
CA MET A 343 0.00 10.72 1.05
C MET A 343 0.33 9.71 2.15
N ALA A 344 -0.60 8.82 2.49
CA ALA A 344 -0.37 7.75 3.45
C ALA A 344 0.78 6.83 3.02
N SER A 345 0.80 6.42 1.74
CA SER A 345 1.89 5.64 1.18
C SER A 345 3.24 6.36 1.25
N LEU A 346 3.27 7.69 1.03
CA LEU A 346 4.51 8.49 1.17
C LEU A 346 5.02 8.55 2.62
N TYR A 347 4.12 8.47 3.60
CA TYR A 347 4.42 8.44 5.03
C TYR A 347 4.64 7.02 5.58
N GLY A 348 4.56 6.00 4.72
CA GLY A 348 4.68 4.60 5.14
C GLY A 348 3.51 4.13 6.01
N ILE A 349 2.30 4.67 5.79
CA ILE A 349 1.08 4.31 6.50
C ILE A 349 0.21 3.46 5.58
N ASP A 350 -0.09 2.23 6.00
CA ASP A 350 -1.00 1.34 5.30
C ASP A 350 -2.43 1.55 5.80
N LEU A 351 -3.27 2.20 4.99
CA LEU A 351 -4.70 2.40 5.28
C LEU A 351 -5.57 2.00 4.08
N ARG A 352 -6.89 1.99 4.26
CA ARG A 352 -7.82 1.60 3.20
C ARG A 352 -8.75 2.72 2.78
N THR A 353 -9.09 2.74 1.49
CA THR A 353 -10.00 3.73 0.90
C THR A 353 -11.12 3.07 0.07
N GLY A 354 -12.16 3.86 -0.26
CA GLY A 354 -13.33 3.42 -1.02
C GLY A 354 -14.55 3.09 -0.13
N CYS A 355 -15.36 2.12 -0.54
CA CYS A 355 -16.57 1.71 0.20
C CYS A 355 -16.39 0.44 1.06
N PHE A 356 -15.16 -0.10 1.16
CA PHE A 356 -14.81 -1.23 2.06
C PHE A 356 -15.70 -2.47 1.91
N CYS A 357 -16.11 -2.79 0.69
CA CYS A 357 -17.07 -3.88 0.41
C CYS A 357 -18.39 -3.75 1.20
N ASN A 358 -18.81 -2.53 1.51
CA ASN A 358 -20.06 -2.21 2.19
C ASN A 358 -20.71 -1.01 1.51
N SER A 359 -21.23 -1.26 0.30
CA SER A 359 -21.75 -0.21 -0.58
C SER A 359 -22.99 0.48 0.00
N GLY A 360 -23.82 -0.24 0.76
CA GLY A 360 -25.02 0.34 1.35
C GLY A 360 -24.72 1.30 2.51
N ALA A 361 -23.74 0.99 3.36
CA ALA A 361 -23.25 1.95 4.36
C ALA A 361 -22.60 3.17 3.69
N CYS A 362 -21.76 2.94 2.68
CA CYS A 362 -21.11 3.99 1.89
C CYS A 362 -22.16 4.95 1.30
N GLN A 363 -23.18 4.41 0.64
CA GLN A 363 -24.31 5.18 0.11
C GLN A 363 -25.04 5.99 1.19
N MET A 364 -25.34 5.36 2.32
CA MET A 364 -26.08 5.98 3.43
C MET A 364 -25.28 7.13 4.05
N TYR A 365 -24.01 6.93 4.37
CA TYR A 365 -23.18 7.94 5.05
C TYR A 365 -22.74 9.09 4.14
N LEU A 366 -22.59 8.82 2.83
CA LEU A 366 -22.26 9.84 1.83
C LEU A 366 -23.51 10.50 1.23
N GLU A 367 -24.70 10.09 1.66
CA GLU A 367 -26.00 10.66 1.27
C GLU A 367 -26.22 10.63 -0.26
N HIS A 368 -25.95 9.45 -0.86
CA HIS A 368 -26.15 9.22 -2.28
C HIS A 368 -27.51 8.56 -2.57
N SER A 369 -28.24 9.12 -3.52
CA SER A 369 -29.44 8.46 -4.07
C SER A 369 -29.08 7.36 -5.07
N ASN A 370 -30.03 6.45 -5.33
CA ASN A 370 -29.84 5.41 -6.34
C ASN A 370 -29.60 6.01 -7.74
N ASP A 371 -30.27 7.10 -8.08
CA ASP A 371 -30.13 7.76 -9.39
C ASP A 371 -28.75 8.42 -9.54
N GLN A 372 -28.22 9.01 -8.47
CA GLN A 372 -26.83 9.51 -8.46
C GLN A 372 -25.82 8.39 -8.67
N LEU A 373 -25.98 7.24 -8.00
CA LEU A 373 -25.06 6.12 -8.19
C LEU A 373 -25.13 5.54 -9.61
N ARG A 374 -26.32 5.49 -10.23
CA ARG A 374 -26.48 5.11 -11.64
C ARG A 374 -25.80 6.12 -12.56
N HIS A 375 -26.02 7.41 -12.33
CA HIS A 375 -25.37 8.48 -13.07
C HIS A 375 -23.84 8.41 -12.99
N TYR A 376 -23.30 8.15 -11.79
CA TYR A 376 -21.85 7.97 -11.61
C TYR A 376 -21.34 6.76 -12.40
N PHE A 377 -22.06 5.64 -12.38
CA PHE A 377 -21.71 4.45 -13.17
C PHE A 377 -21.72 4.74 -14.68
N GLU A 378 -22.75 5.42 -15.18
CA GLU A 378 -22.82 5.87 -16.58
C GLU A 378 -21.67 6.82 -16.94
N GLY A 379 -21.19 7.60 -15.97
CA GLY A 379 -19.98 8.42 -16.07
C GLY A 379 -18.66 7.65 -15.95
N GLY A 380 -18.70 6.31 -15.84
CA GLY A 380 -17.55 5.41 -15.79
C GLY A 380 -17.11 4.99 -14.38
N LYS A 381 -17.85 5.34 -13.32
CA LYS A 381 -17.51 4.95 -11.94
C LYS A 381 -17.69 3.46 -11.72
N GLU A 382 -16.62 2.80 -11.31
CA GLU A 382 -16.54 1.39 -10.95
C GLU A 382 -15.98 1.19 -9.53
N CYS A 383 -16.25 0.04 -8.93
CA CYS A 383 -15.67 -0.27 -7.63
C CYS A 383 -14.16 -0.54 -7.77
N GLY A 384 -13.32 0.28 -7.13
CA GLY A 384 -11.86 0.12 -7.15
C GLY A 384 -11.13 1.00 -8.18
N ASP A 385 -11.84 1.85 -8.92
CA ASP A 385 -11.21 2.88 -9.75
C ASP A 385 -10.58 4.02 -8.89
N SER A 386 -9.99 5.00 -9.59
CA SER A 386 -9.42 6.22 -9.00
C SER A 386 -10.34 7.44 -9.02
N MET A 387 -11.62 7.28 -9.41
CA MET A 387 -12.61 8.36 -9.42
C MET A 387 -13.27 8.52 -8.06
N ASP A 388 -12.58 9.26 -7.20
CA ASP A 388 -12.90 9.44 -5.79
C ASP A 388 -13.82 10.64 -5.48
N LEU A 389 -14.01 11.55 -6.45
CA LEU A 389 -14.91 12.70 -6.38
C LEU A 389 -15.75 12.80 -7.67
N MET A 390 -17.08 12.83 -7.53
CA MET A 390 -18.03 13.05 -8.62
C MET A 390 -19.00 14.17 -8.21
N ASP A 391 -19.17 15.19 -9.06
CA ASP A 391 -19.98 16.38 -8.77
C ASP A 391 -19.63 17.06 -7.41
N GLY A 392 -18.34 17.05 -7.05
CA GLY A 392 -17.85 17.59 -5.78
C GLY A 392 -18.20 16.76 -4.54
N LYS A 393 -18.85 15.60 -4.70
CA LYS A 393 -19.13 14.65 -3.62
C LYS A 393 -18.15 13.45 -3.65
N PRO A 394 -17.77 12.93 -2.48
CA PRO A 394 -16.95 11.73 -2.40
C PRO A 394 -17.74 10.50 -2.85
N THR A 395 -17.08 9.59 -3.57
CA THR A 395 -17.65 8.30 -3.98
C THR A 395 -17.25 7.16 -3.02
N GLY A 396 -16.51 7.49 -1.96
CA GLY A 396 -15.98 6.58 -0.95
C GLY A 396 -15.33 7.36 0.20
N ALA A 397 -14.76 6.64 1.17
CA ALA A 397 -14.14 7.23 2.35
C ALA A 397 -12.71 6.70 2.59
N VAL A 398 -12.06 7.22 3.62
CA VAL A 398 -10.83 6.68 4.21
C VAL A 398 -11.21 5.94 5.49
N ARG A 399 -10.67 4.74 5.70
CA ARG A 399 -10.89 3.94 6.90
C ARG A 399 -9.55 3.61 7.54
N VAL A 400 -9.45 3.94 8.82
CA VAL A 400 -8.39 3.45 9.71
C VAL A 400 -9.00 2.50 10.72
N SER A 401 -8.32 1.39 10.98
CA SER A 401 -8.81 0.32 11.82
C SER A 401 -7.66 -0.31 12.58
N PHE A 402 -7.90 -0.58 13.85
CA PHE A 402 -6.87 -0.97 14.80
C PHE A 402 -7.07 -2.41 15.24
N GLY A 403 -5.97 -3.13 15.43
CA GLY A 403 -5.94 -4.53 15.82
C GLY A 403 -4.95 -4.78 16.94
N ARG A 404 -4.73 -6.05 17.29
CA ARG A 404 -3.90 -6.45 18.44
C ARG A 404 -2.45 -5.93 18.41
N GLN A 405 -1.93 -5.54 17.24
CA GLN A 405 -0.59 -4.99 17.06
C GLN A 405 -0.54 -3.46 17.03
N SER A 406 -1.68 -2.80 16.96
CA SER A 406 -1.73 -1.35 16.88
C SER A 406 -1.23 -0.70 18.16
N THR A 407 -0.58 0.44 18.01
CA THR A 407 -0.08 1.24 19.12
C THR A 407 -0.51 2.70 18.97
N THR A 408 -0.26 3.52 19.98
CA THR A 408 -0.59 4.96 19.93
C THR A 408 0.28 5.71 18.92
N GLU A 409 1.49 5.22 18.67
CA GLU A 409 2.40 5.78 17.65
C GLU A 409 1.82 5.68 16.22
N ASP A 410 0.91 4.73 15.96
CA ASP A 410 0.19 4.66 14.68
C ASP A 410 -0.72 5.88 14.48
N ILE A 411 -1.30 6.41 15.57
CA ILE A 411 -2.12 7.62 15.56
C ILE A 411 -1.23 8.83 15.33
N ASP A 412 -0.08 8.91 16.00
CA ASP A 412 0.86 10.02 15.86
C ASP A 412 1.34 10.14 14.41
N ALA A 413 1.64 9.01 13.75
CA ALA A 413 2.03 9.00 12.34
C ALA A 413 0.89 9.49 11.43
N LEU A 414 -0.33 9.04 11.66
CA LEU A 414 -1.51 9.50 10.92
C LEU A 414 -1.76 10.99 11.12
N GLU A 415 -1.66 11.47 12.35
CA GLU A 415 -1.84 12.87 12.72
C GLU A 415 -0.81 13.76 12.02
N GLN A 416 0.47 13.39 12.08
CA GLN A 416 1.56 14.11 11.42
C GLN A 416 1.35 14.20 9.90
N MET A 417 0.94 13.10 9.26
CA MET A 417 0.61 13.09 7.84
C MET A 417 -0.55 14.05 7.53
N ILE A 418 -1.62 14.04 8.35
CA ILE A 418 -2.77 14.91 8.14
C ILE A 418 -2.36 16.39 8.28
N ASP A 419 -1.66 16.71 9.37
CA ASP A 419 -1.27 18.08 9.70
C ASP A 419 -0.34 18.69 8.66
N TYR A 420 0.66 17.91 8.23
CA TYR A 420 1.62 18.36 7.22
C TYR A 420 1.02 18.45 5.82
N CYS A 421 0.35 17.38 5.35
CA CYS A 421 -0.09 17.31 3.96
C CYS A 421 -1.38 18.09 3.69
N PHE A 422 -2.28 18.21 4.67
CA PHE A 422 -3.64 18.70 4.43
C PHE A 422 -4.00 19.95 5.22
N LEU A 423 -3.33 20.23 6.34
CA LEU A 423 -3.58 21.45 7.14
C LEU A 423 -2.51 22.53 6.95
N GLY A 424 -1.40 22.20 6.28
CA GLY A 424 -0.30 23.14 6.07
C GLY A 424 0.35 23.60 7.37
N VAL A 425 0.22 22.81 8.44
CA VAL A 425 0.91 23.05 9.70
C VAL A 425 2.39 22.82 9.44
N GLN A 426 3.17 23.91 9.42
CA GLN A 426 4.61 23.80 9.62
C GLN A 426 4.79 23.31 11.05
N LEU A 427 5.28 22.09 11.21
CA LEU A 427 5.66 21.59 12.53
C LEU A 427 6.55 22.65 13.18
N PRO A 428 6.24 23.09 14.42
CA PRO A 428 7.22 23.84 15.19
C PRO A 428 8.43 22.92 15.27
N ILE A 429 9.52 23.27 14.59
CA ILE A 429 10.78 22.61 14.78
C ILE A 429 11.22 23.01 16.18
N ASP A 430 10.76 22.27 17.18
CA ASP A 430 11.44 22.23 18.46
C ASP A 430 12.73 21.48 18.21
N ILE A 431 13.83 22.24 18.15
CA ILE A 431 15.18 21.75 17.87
C ILE A 431 15.60 20.72 18.93
N ASP A 432 14.94 20.71 20.10
CA ASP A 432 15.16 19.75 21.19
C ASP A 432 14.22 18.53 21.15
N SER A 433 13.23 18.50 20.24
CA SER A 433 12.42 17.31 19.93
C SER A 433 12.25 17.15 18.41
N PRO A 434 13.33 16.79 17.69
CA PRO A 434 13.19 16.30 16.32
C PRO A 434 12.27 15.09 16.32
N LEU A 435 11.47 14.96 15.25
CA LEU A 435 10.77 13.72 14.89
C LEU A 435 11.65 12.53 15.26
N LYS A 436 11.22 11.73 16.25
CA LYS A 436 11.88 10.46 16.62
C LYS A 436 11.61 9.40 15.54
N ILE A 437 11.93 9.68 14.29
CA ILE A 437 12.27 8.65 13.31
C ILE A 437 13.79 8.55 13.36
N THR A 438 14.30 7.92 14.42
CA THR A 438 15.74 7.86 14.72
C THR A 438 16.53 6.96 13.77
N ASN A 439 15.89 6.23 12.86
CA ASN A 439 16.57 5.37 11.90
C ASN A 439 15.77 5.21 10.60
N TYR A 440 15.91 6.17 9.67
CA TYR A 440 15.84 5.79 8.27
C TYR A 440 17.10 4.99 7.92
N SER A 441 16.97 3.80 7.35
CA SER A 441 18.12 3.07 6.81
C SER A 441 18.48 3.62 5.43
N ALA A 442 18.85 4.90 5.37
CA ALA A 442 19.19 5.53 4.12
C ALA A 442 20.53 4.99 3.63
N VAL A 443 20.60 4.61 2.35
CA VAL A 443 21.82 4.09 1.74
C VAL A 443 22.01 4.63 0.33
N VAL A 444 23.26 4.73 -0.11
CA VAL A 444 23.60 5.07 -1.49
C VAL A 444 23.18 3.94 -2.43
N SER A 445 22.26 4.21 -3.36
CA SER A 445 21.76 3.22 -4.33
C SER A 445 22.43 3.32 -5.70
N ARG A 446 22.90 4.51 -6.10
CA ARG A 446 23.69 4.70 -7.33
C ARG A 446 24.74 5.79 -7.15
N ILE A 447 25.90 5.59 -7.77
CA ILE A 447 26.98 6.59 -7.92
C ILE A 447 27.23 6.79 -9.40
N VAL A 448 27.26 8.04 -9.85
CA VAL A 448 27.46 8.38 -11.26
C VAL A 448 28.45 9.52 -11.41
N ILE A 449 29.36 9.37 -12.37
CA ILE A 449 30.24 10.45 -12.83
C ILE A 449 29.93 10.80 -14.29
N TYR A 450 30.26 12.02 -14.68
CA TYR A 450 30.10 12.59 -16.01
C TYR A 450 31.43 13.15 -16.48
N PRO A 451 32.37 12.30 -16.97
CA PRO A 451 33.73 12.74 -17.27
C PRO A 451 33.80 13.89 -18.26
N VAL A 452 32.95 13.85 -19.28
CA VAL A 452 32.74 14.96 -20.22
C VAL A 452 31.41 15.64 -19.86
N LYS A 453 31.49 16.94 -19.56
CA LYS A 453 30.30 17.77 -19.29
C LYS A 453 29.32 17.63 -20.45
N SER A 454 28.06 17.35 -20.13
CA SER A 454 26.96 17.18 -21.09
C SER A 454 26.96 15.87 -21.89
N CYS A 455 27.90 14.95 -21.68
CA CYS A 455 27.85 13.60 -22.30
C CYS A 455 27.18 12.58 -21.37
N ARG A 456 27.09 11.32 -21.80
CA ARG A 456 26.53 10.22 -20.99
C ARG A 456 27.32 10.01 -19.69
N GLY A 457 26.65 9.55 -18.64
CA GLY A 457 27.29 9.25 -17.35
C GLY A 457 27.81 7.83 -17.29
N ILE A 458 28.68 7.58 -16.32
CA ILE A 458 29.24 6.27 -15.98
C ILE A 458 28.78 5.92 -14.58
N ALA A 459 28.02 4.84 -14.44
CA ALA A 459 27.67 4.29 -13.14
C ALA A 459 28.90 3.59 -12.53
N LEU A 460 29.13 3.80 -11.24
CA LEU A 460 30.26 3.24 -10.50
C LEU A 460 29.78 2.45 -9.29
N ASP A 461 30.52 1.41 -8.91
CA ASP A 461 30.33 0.72 -7.62
C ASP A 461 30.87 1.53 -6.44
N LYS A 462 31.83 2.42 -6.72
CA LYS A 462 32.48 3.31 -5.76
C LYS A 462 32.97 4.60 -6.40
N GLY A 463 32.88 5.71 -5.70
CA GLY A 463 33.34 7.03 -6.14
C GLY A 463 34.39 7.59 -5.18
N ALA A 464 35.60 7.84 -5.68
CA ALA A 464 36.66 8.46 -4.90
C ALA A 464 36.40 9.97 -4.73
N LEU A 465 36.42 10.46 -3.50
CA LEU A 465 36.20 11.86 -3.12
C LEU A 465 37.46 12.69 -3.40
N THR A 466 37.25 13.89 -3.94
CA THR A 466 38.28 14.90 -4.18
C THR A 466 37.74 16.27 -3.80
N LYS A 467 38.62 17.28 -3.69
CA LYS A 467 38.25 18.67 -3.38
C LYS A 467 37.19 19.25 -4.32
N THR A 468 37.07 18.72 -5.53
CA THR A 468 36.22 19.27 -6.60
C THR A 468 35.09 18.34 -7.05
N GLY A 469 34.86 17.22 -6.34
CA GLY A 469 33.83 16.23 -6.66
C GLY A 469 34.36 14.80 -6.66
N PHE A 470 33.63 13.87 -7.29
CA PHE A 470 34.18 12.54 -7.54
C PHE A 470 35.36 12.63 -8.51
N GLN A 471 36.36 11.76 -8.32
CA GLN A 471 37.49 11.64 -9.23
C GLN A 471 36.99 11.44 -10.67
N TYR A 472 37.56 12.22 -11.60
CA TYR A 472 37.21 12.27 -13.02
C TYR A 472 35.83 12.86 -13.36
N ASP A 473 35.01 13.29 -12.40
CA ASP A 473 33.75 13.96 -12.71
C ASP A 473 34.01 15.34 -13.33
N ARG A 474 33.42 15.60 -14.50
CA ARG A 474 33.50 16.87 -15.24
C ARG A 474 34.94 17.37 -15.49
N ALA A 475 35.86 16.44 -15.74
CA ALA A 475 37.25 16.73 -16.10
C ALA A 475 37.41 17.27 -17.54
N PHE A 476 36.40 17.05 -18.39
CA PHE A 476 36.40 17.46 -19.78
C PHE A 476 35.12 18.21 -20.15
N MET A 477 35.18 18.98 -21.23
CA MET A 477 34.01 19.55 -21.90
C MET A 477 34.23 19.64 -23.40
N ILE A 478 33.13 19.78 -24.14
CA ILE A 478 33.19 20.04 -25.58
C ILE A 478 32.88 21.51 -25.81
N GLU A 479 33.73 22.14 -26.61
CA GLU A 479 33.59 23.51 -27.08
C GLU A 479 33.51 23.47 -28.61
N CYS A 480 32.69 24.31 -29.24
CA CYS A 480 32.77 24.52 -30.68
C CYS A 480 32.84 26.01 -30.98
N CYS A 481 33.79 26.43 -31.81
CA CYS A 481 34.01 27.82 -32.22
C CYS A 481 34.07 28.81 -31.02
N GLY A 482 34.83 28.51 -29.96
CA GLY A 482 34.91 29.40 -28.79
C GLY A 482 33.77 29.22 -27.78
N THR A 483 32.75 28.42 -28.09
CA THR A 483 31.53 28.31 -27.26
C THR A 483 31.40 26.93 -26.60
N PRO A 484 31.30 26.87 -25.26
CA PRO A 484 30.99 25.64 -24.54
C PRO A 484 29.65 25.05 -24.96
N LEU A 485 29.64 23.79 -25.37
CA LEU A 485 28.39 23.11 -25.70
C LEU A 485 27.73 22.52 -24.46
N THR A 486 26.39 22.50 -24.48
CA THR A 486 25.56 21.91 -23.43
C THR A 486 24.46 21.07 -24.06
N GLN A 487 23.95 20.04 -23.36
CA GLN A 487 22.81 19.24 -23.85
C GLN A 487 21.57 20.09 -24.12
N LYS A 488 21.45 21.23 -23.41
CA LYS A 488 20.41 22.23 -23.65
C LYS A 488 20.39 22.68 -25.12
N ARG A 489 21.56 23.04 -25.64
CA ARG A 489 21.77 23.58 -26.99
C ARG A 489 21.96 22.48 -28.04
N HIS A 490 22.69 21.41 -27.72
CA HIS A 490 23.01 20.32 -28.64
C HIS A 490 22.76 18.96 -27.97
N GLN A 491 21.61 18.35 -28.26
CA GLN A 491 21.18 17.12 -27.58
C GLN A 491 22.02 15.90 -27.99
N LYS A 492 22.61 15.91 -29.20
CA LYS A 492 23.52 14.86 -29.68
C LYS A 492 24.66 14.53 -28.71
N LEU A 493 25.04 15.45 -27.82
CA LEU A 493 26.02 15.18 -26.77
C LEU A 493 25.63 14.00 -25.86
N CYS A 494 24.34 13.76 -25.61
CA CYS A 494 23.91 12.60 -24.80
C CYS A 494 24.20 11.25 -25.46
N LYS A 495 24.37 11.24 -26.79
CA LYS A 495 24.72 10.06 -27.58
C LYS A 495 26.23 9.76 -27.59
N ILE A 496 27.06 10.60 -26.97
CA ILE A 496 28.46 10.29 -26.74
C ILE A 496 28.53 9.42 -25.47
N ILE A 497 28.80 8.14 -25.67
CA ILE A 497 29.02 7.17 -24.60
C ILE A 497 30.44 7.36 -24.07
N THR A 498 30.58 7.50 -22.75
CA THR A 498 31.88 7.59 -22.07
C THR A 498 32.17 6.28 -21.33
N LYS A 499 33.40 5.78 -21.41
CA LYS A 499 33.87 4.65 -20.60
C LYS A 499 35.27 4.94 -20.05
N LEU A 500 35.53 4.49 -18.82
CA LEU A 500 36.87 4.49 -18.24
C LEU A 500 37.49 3.11 -18.42
N ASP A 501 38.75 3.06 -18.86
CA ASP A 501 39.53 1.84 -18.98
C ASP A 501 40.50 1.68 -17.79
N SER A 502 40.97 0.46 -17.53
CA SER A 502 41.94 0.13 -16.47
C SER A 502 43.25 0.91 -16.61
N ASP A 503 43.62 1.30 -17.83
CA ASP A 503 44.84 2.05 -18.16
C ASP A 503 44.69 3.57 -17.95
N LYS A 504 43.68 4.01 -17.19
CA LYS A 504 43.36 5.44 -16.94
C LYS A 504 43.09 6.22 -18.24
N MET A 505 42.47 5.56 -19.21
CA MET A 505 42.03 6.17 -20.47
C MET A 505 40.51 6.43 -20.43
N LEU A 506 40.10 7.56 -20.98
CA LEU A 506 38.70 7.88 -21.28
C LEU A 506 38.42 7.53 -22.74
N SER A 507 37.50 6.61 -22.96
CA SER A 507 36.97 6.28 -24.29
C SER A 507 35.67 7.04 -24.55
N LEU A 508 35.58 7.67 -25.72
CA LEU A 508 34.36 8.27 -26.26
C LEU A 508 33.93 7.48 -27.48
N SER A 509 32.67 7.04 -27.52
CA SER A 509 32.09 6.37 -28.70
C SER A 509 30.69 6.88 -29.01
N SER A 510 30.26 6.68 -30.25
CA SER A 510 28.89 7.00 -30.67
C SER A 510 27.92 5.91 -30.19
N ALA A 511 26.75 6.32 -29.69
CA ALA A 511 25.64 5.41 -29.42
C ALA A 511 25.03 4.82 -30.70
N ASP A 512 25.16 5.52 -31.82
CA ASP A 512 24.63 5.10 -33.12
C ASP A 512 25.64 4.25 -33.92
N ASP A 513 26.93 4.30 -33.56
CA ASP A 513 28.02 3.53 -34.19
C ASP A 513 29.15 3.25 -33.19
N SER A 514 29.19 2.03 -32.65
CA SER A 514 30.20 1.63 -31.67
C SER A 514 31.61 1.47 -32.24
N THR A 515 31.78 1.44 -33.58
CA THR A 515 33.10 1.32 -34.22
C THR A 515 33.82 2.67 -34.29
N ALA A 516 33.06 3.77 -34.30
CA ALA A 516 33.58 5.12 -34.21
C ALA A 516 33.87 5.48 -32.74
N SER A 517 35.14 5.35 -32.33
CA SER A 517 35.59 5.72 -30.98
C SER A 517 36.93 6.44 -30.97
N VAL A 518 37.18 7.20 -29.90
CA VAL A 518 38.46 7.84 -29.62
C VAL A 518 38.80 7.70 -28.14
N GLN A 519 40.09 7.52 -27.85
CA GLN A 519 40.59 7.42 -26.48
C GLN A 519 41.52 8.59 -26.16
N VAL A 520 41.41 9.10 -24.94
CA VAL A 520 42.30 10.14 -24.41
C VAL A 520 42.73 9.80 -22.98
N PRO A 521 43.96 10.13 -22.56
CA PRO A 521 44.38 9.89 -21.19
C PRO A 521 43.58 10.75 -20.22
N LEU A 522 43.27 10.21 -19.02
CA LEU A 522 42.58 10.95 -17.97
C LEU A 522 43.47 12.04 -17.33
N HIS A 523 44.79 11.83 -17.34
CA HIS A 523 45.79 12.74 -16.79
C HIS A 523 46.63 13.37 -17.91
N LYS A 524 47.34 14.47 -17.63
CA LYS A 524 48.36 14.95 -18.57
C LYS A 524 49.56 14.01 -18.53
N LEU A 525 50.12 13.73 -19.70
CA LEU A 525 51.40 13.03 -19.81
C LEU A 525 52.50 14.08 -19.63
N ASP A 526 53.39 13.86 -18.66
CA ASP A 526 54.53 14.73 -18.39
C ASP A 526 55.32 14.99 -19.69
N GLY A 527 55.52 16.27 -20.03
CA GLY A 527 56.34 16.69 -21.17
C GLY A 527 55.61 17.37 -22.34
N THR A 528 54.27 17.48 -22.33
CA THR A 528 53.54 18.26 -23.35
C THR A 528 53.47 19.75 -22.99
N VAL A 529 54.59 20.47 -23.19
CA VAL A 529 54.57 21.93 -23.23
C VAL A 529 54.09 22.39 -24.60
N ARG A 530 52.91 23.04 -24.68
CA ARG A 530 52.66 24.15 -25.61
C ARG A 530 51.49 25.05 -25.18
N LYS A 531 51.78 26.35 -25.27
CA LYS A 531 51.10 27.54 -24.71
C LYS A 531 49.92 28.09 -25.53
N ASN A 532 49.15 27.29 -26.27
CA ASN A 532 48.07 27.84 -27.11
C ASN A 532 46.68 27.37 -26.65
N GLY A 533 45.81 28.34 -26.36
CA GLY A 533 44.36 28.13 -26.29
C GLY A 533 43.77 27.82 -24.92
N ILE A 534 44.25 28.44 -23.83
CA ILE A 534 43.51 28.39 -22.56
C ILE A 534 42.19 29.12 -22.75
N VAL A 535 41.08 28.40 -22.65
CA VAL A 535 39.73 28.99 -22.66
C VAL A 535 39.26 29.04 -21.21
N CYS A 536 38.88 30.24 -20.75
CA CYS A 536 38.28 30.43 -19.44
C CYS A 536 36.76 30.30 -19.56
N VAL A 537 36.22 29.17 -19.09
CA VAL A 537 34.77 28.95 -19.02
C VAL A 537 34.36 29.03 -17.57
N ASN A 538 33.58 30.06 -17.20
CA ASN A 538 33.18 30.31 -15.80
C ASN A 538 34.36 30.34 -14.81
N SER A 539 35.50 30.90 -15.22
CA SER A 539 36.76 30.96 -14.45
C SER A 539 37.47 29.60 -14.26
N VAL A 540 37.09 28.56 -15.00
CA VAL A 540 37.84 27.29 -15.09
C VAL A 540 38.75 27.35 -16.30
N ARG A 541 40.04 27.06 -16.12
CA ARG A 541 41.02 27.00 -17.21
C ARG A 541 40.97 25.64 -17.86
N THR A 542 40.80 25.63 -19.17
CA THR A 542 40.82 24.39 -19.96
C THR A 542 41.76 24.49 -21.15
N SER A 543 42.34 23.37 -21.58
CA SER A 543 43.13 23.27 -22.81
C SER A 543 42.71 22.08 -23.67
N GLU A 544 43.03 22.15 -24.95
CA GLU A 544 42.69 21.09 -25.90
C GLU A 544 43.40 19.79 -25.51
N CYS A 545 42.61 18.73 -25.35
CA CYS A 545 43.11 17.45 -24.88
C CYS A 545 43.90 16.69 -25.95
N SER A 546 43.39 16.65 -27.18
CA SER A 546 43.97 15.88 -28.29
C SER A 546 43.35 16.32 -29.61
N PRO A 547 44.15 16.68 -30.64
CA PRO A 547 43.64 17.00 -31.97
C PRO A 547 42.82 15.86 -32.59
N THR A 548 43.21 14.61 -32.33
CA THR A 548 42.47 13.42 -32.80
C THR A 548 41.08 13.33 -32.16
N ALA A 549 40.99 13.62 -30.86
CA ALA A 549 39.71 13.63 -30.16
C ALA A 549 38.82 14.81 -30.60
N SER A 550 39.41 15.99 -30.80
CA SER A 550 38.71 17.16 -31.37
C SER A 550 38.17 16.87 -32.77
N ALA A 551 38.97 16.26 -33.65
CA ALA A 551 38.54 15.85 -34.98
C ALA A 551 37.38 14.84 -34.92
N TRP A 552 37.44 13.87 -34.01
CA TRP A 552 36.37 12.90 -33.80
C TRP A 552 35.08 13.57 -33.32
N VAL A 553 35.15 14.46 -32.32
CA VAL A 553 33.97 15.18 -31.81
C VAL A 553 33.38 16.10 -32.89
N THR A 554 34.22 16.77 -33.68
CA THR A 554 33.81 17.59 -34.85
C THR A 554 33.02 16.75 -35.85
N ALA A 555 33.57 15.60 -36.25
CA ALA A 555 32.92 14.69 -37.18
C ALA A 555 31.59 14.15 -36.62
N PHE A 556 31.56 13.74 -35.34
CA PHE A 556 30.36 13.20 -34.69
C PHE A 556 29.23 14.24 -34.59
N LEU A 557 29.55 15.47 -34.20
CA LEU A 557 28.54 16.52 -34.03
C LEU A 557 28.07 17.09 -35.38
N GLY A 558 28.91 17.02 -36.42
CA GLY A 558 28.66 17.67 -37.71
C GLY A 558 28.72 19.20 -37.60
N LEU A 559 29.51 19.72 -36.66
CA LEU A 559 29.71 21.14 -36.41
C LEU A 559 31.18 21.50 -36.66
N PRO A 560 31.48 22.69 -37.22
CA PRO A 560 32.86 23.10 -37.45
C PRO A 560 33.60 23.40 -36.12
N ASP A 561 34.90 23.13 -36.10
CA ASP A 561 35.85 23.51 -35.03
C ASP A 561 35.38 23.12 -33.61
N CYS A 562 35.04 21.84 -33.41
CA CYS A 562 34.74 21.30 -32.10
C CYS A 562 36.00 20.71 -31.43
N LYS A 563 36.25 21.13 -30.19
CA LYS A 563 37.41 20.74 -29.39
C LYS A 563 36.98 20.02 -28.13
N LEU A 564 37.67 18.92 -27.83
CA LEU A 564 37.58 18.29 -26.52
C LEU A 564 38.58 18.99 -25.60
N GLN A 565 38.05 19.79 -24.68
CA GLN A 565 38.82 20.56 -23.72
C GLN A 565 38.93 19.79 -22.40
N ARG A 566 40.09 19.86 -21.75
CA ARG A 566 40.38 19.28 -20.43
C ARG A 566 40.62 20.39 -19.43
N VAL A 567 40.12 20.22 -18.20
CA VAL A 567 40.42 21.11 -17.07
C VAL A 567 41.90 21.01 -16.69
N GLU A 568 42.53 22.17 -16.46
CA GLU A 568 43.92 22.24 -16.00
C GLU A 568 44.06 21.83 -14.53
N GLU A 569 45.17 21.17 -14.19
CA GLU A 569 45.43 20.64 -12.82
C GLU A 569 45.55 21.75 -11.78
N ASP A 570 45.94 22.96 -12.18
CA ASP A 570 46.05 24.15 -11.34
C ASP A 570 44.75 24.97 -11.27
N SER A 571 43.63 24.39 -11.70
CA SER A 571 42.29 24.96 -11.52
C SER A 571 41.71 24.49 -10.18
N ASP A 572 41.59 25.41 -9.21
CA ASP A 572 40.95 25.16 -7.90
C ASP A 572 39.43 24.84 -8.00
N ARG A 573 38.88 24.79 -9.22
CA ARG A 573 37.45 24.57 -9.52
C ARG A 573 37.28 23.54 -10.62
N SER A 574 36.24 22.71 -10.51
CA SER A 574 35.77 21.84 -11.60
C SER A 574 34.72 22.52 -12.47
N LEU A 575 34.36 21.92 -13.61
CA LEU A 575 33.29 22.37 -14.49
C LEU A 575 31.88 22.11 -13.93
N SER A 576 31.74 21.91 -12.62
CA SER A 576 30.47 21.79 -11.91
C SER A 576 29.74 23.14 -11.91
N ASN A 577 28.41 23.13 -11.96
CA ASN A 577 27.65 24.38 -12.06
C ASN A 577 27.61 25.15 -10.74
N ASP A 578 27.11 24.51 -9.67
CA ASP A 578 26.82 25.17 -8.39
C ASP A 578 27.50 24.47 -7.21
N ALA A 579 27.51 23.13 -7.19
CA ALA A 579 28.25 22.33 -6.23
C ALA A 579 28.81 21.06 -6.89
N PRO A 580 29.81 20.41 -6.27
CA PRO A 580 30.45 19.23 -6.83
C PRO A 580 29.50 18.05 -7.02
N TYR A 581 28.57 17.85 -6.08
CA TYR A 581 27.66 16.72 -6.08
C TYR A 581 26.22 17.17 -6.17
N LEU A 582 25.46 16.49 -7.03
CA LEU A 582 24.02 16.49 -6.99
C LEU A 582 23.53 15.20 -6.33
N LEU A 583 22.84 15.33 -5.21
CA LEU A 583 22.18 14.21 -4.52
C LEU A 583 20.68 14.24 -4.82
N VAL A 584 20.13 13.07 -5.16
CA VAL A 584 18.68 12.88 -5.33
C VAL A 584 18.23 11.65 -4.55
N ASN A 585 16.97 11.67 -4.13
CA ASN A 585 16.31 10.54 -3.49
C ASN A 585 15.50 9.75 -4.52
N GLU A 586 15.68 8.43 -4.53
CA GLU A 586 14.98 7.50 -5.40
C GLU A 586 13.46 7.53 -5.19
N ALA A 587 13.02 7.78 -3.95
CA ALA A 587 11.61 7.90 -3.63
C ALA A 587 11.00 9.18 -4.25
N SER A 588 11.71 10.32 -4.19
CA SER A 588 11.33 11.56 -4.89
C SER A 588 11.27 11.40 -6.40
N ILE A 589 12.22 10.63 -6.96
CA ILE A 589 12.24 10.31 -8.40
C ILE A 589 10.99 9.52 -8.77
N SER A 590 10.64 8.51 -7.97
CA SER A 590 9.51 7.61 -8.24
C SER A 590 8.19 8.39 -8.35
N VAL A 591 7.98 9.37 -7.47
CA VAL A 591 6.80 10.24 -7.52
C VAL A 591 6.70 10.99 -8.85
N LEU A 592 7.80 11.60 -9.32
CA LEU A 592 7.76 12.32 -10.60
C LEU A 592 7.68 11.39 -11.79
N ALA A 593 8.37 10.25 -11.76
CA ALA A 593 8.37 9.25 -12.82
C ALA A 593 6.96 8.71 -13.08
N GLU A 594 6.22 8.40 -12.01
CA GLU A 594 4.83 7.92 -12.09
C GLU A 594 3.90 8.96 -12.74
N VAL A 595 4.02 10.24 -12.35
CA VAL A 595 3.19 11.33 -12.89
C VAL A 595 3.33 11.49 -14.41
N VAL A 596 4.52 11.20 -14.97
CA VAL A 596 4.80 11.34 -16.40
C VAL A 596 4.86 10.00 -17.15
N GLY A 597 4.61 8.88 -16.48
CA GLY A 597 4.68 7.55 -17.09
C GLY A 597 6.09 7.14 -17.55
N LEU A 598 7.14 7.60 -16.88
CA LEU A 598 8.53 7.22 -17.16
C LEU A 598 9.03 6.15 -16.18
N SER A 599 10.07 5.41 -16.58
CA SER A 599 10.73 4.49 -15.66
C SER A 599 11.62 5.24 -14.64
N ILE A 600 11.85 4.66 -13.47
CA ILE A 600 12.77 5.22 -12.46
C ILE A 600 14.18 5.39 -13.02
N PRO A 601 14.81 4.39 -13.69
CA PRO A 601 16.15 4.54 -14.26
C PRO A 601 16.26 5.68 -15.27
N GLU A 602 15.29 5.77 -16.19
CA GLU A 602 15.25 6.86 -17.18
C GLU A 602 15.14 8.23 -16.49
N THR A 603 14.27 8.34 -15.49
CA THR A 603 14.06 9.59 -14.76
C THR A 603 15.32 10.01 -14.00
N ILE A 604 16.02 9.07 -13.34
CA ILE A 604 17.33 9.32 -12.73
C ILE A 604 18.31 9.85 -13.77
N ASP A 605 18.40 9.19 -14.93
CA ASP A 605 19.36 9.55 -15.97
C ASP A 605 19.05 10.95 -16.55
N ARG A 606 17.77 11.35 -16.66
CA ARG A 606 17.35 12.70 -17.04
C ARG A 606 17.73 13.76 -16.00
N PHE A 607 17.63 13.47 -14.70
CA PHE A 607 18.04 14.40 -13.62
C PHE A 607 19.56 14.49 -13.43
N ARG A 608 20.31 13.53 -13.96
CA ARG A 608 21.78 13.49 -13.96
C ARG A 608 22.44 13.68 -12.58
N PRO A 609 22.03 12.94 -11.53
CA PRO A 609 22.64 13.05 -10.21
C PRO A 609 24.04 12.45 -10.16
N ASN A 610 24.85 12.87 -9.19
CA ASN A 610 26.11 12.21 -8.85
C ASN A 610 25.87 11.09 -7.82
N ILE A 611 24.95 11.31 -6.89
CA ILE A 611 24.62 10.38 -5.80
C ILE A 611 23.10 10.18 -5.79
N VAL A 612 22.66 8.92 -5.82
CA VAL A 612 21.26 8.55 -5.57
C VAL A 612 21.19 7.82 -4.24
N VAL A 613 20.24 8.20 -3.40
CA VAL A 613 19.98 7.54 -2.13
C VAL A 613 18.60 6.88 -2.14
N LYS A 614 18.43 5.84 -1.34
CA LYS A 614 17.14 5.19 -1.08
C LYS A 614 16.96 4.94 0.42
N GLY A 615 15.74 4.64 0.84
CA GLY A 615 15.42 4.34 2.24
C GLY A 615 14.99 5.55 3.07
N ILE A 616 14.64 6.66 2.40
CA ILE A 616 14.06 7.87 3.01
C ILE A 616 12.76 8.27 2.28
N PRO A 617 11.80 8.92 2.95
CA PRO A 617 10.57 9.40 2.32
C PRO A 617 10.84 10.37 1.17
N PRO A 618 9.95 10.43 0.15
CA PRO A 618 10.06 11.39 -0.93
C PRO A 618 10.20 12.82 -0.43
N PHE A 619 11.14 13.54 -1.04
CA PHE A 619 11.48 14.95 -0.81
C PHE A 619 12.06 15.27 0.57
N LEU A 620 12.35 14.29 1.42
CA LEU A 620 13.05 14.53 2.70
C LEU A 620 14.39 15.25 2.49
N GLU A 621 15.08 14.98 1.37
CA GLU A 621 16.34 15.64 1.06
C GLU A 621 16.22 17.17 0.95
N ASP A 622 15.02 17.71 0.70
CA ASP A 622 14.78 19.16 0.62
C ASP A 622 14.90 19.88 1.97
N THR A 623 14.82 19.16 3.09
CA THR A 623 14.85 19.74 4.45
C THR A 623 16.23 19.69 5.10
N ALA A 624 17.17 18.95 4.50
CA ALA A 624 18.47 18.72 5.09
C ALA A 624 19.39 19.95 4.96
N ASN A 625 20.12 20.24 6.02
CA ASN A 625 21.22 21.20 6.05
C ASN A 625 22.56 20.47 5.92
N PHE A 626 22.66 19.24 6.43
CA PHE A 626 23.84 18.39 6.29
C PHE A 626 23.47 16.97 5.88
N VAL A 627 24.41 16.29 5.23
CA VAL A 627 24.31 14.88 4.86
C VAL A 627 25.61 14.19 5.27
N ASN A 628 25.54 13.16 6.09
CA ASN A 628 26.69 12.28 6.35
C ASN A 628 26.55 11.04 5.47
N ILE A 629 27.62 10.68 4.77
CA ILE A 629 27.71 9.42 4.03
C ILE A 629 28.89 8.65 4.61
N ASP A 630 28.59 7.56 5.33
CA ASP A 630 29.51 6.88 6.23
C ASP A 630 30.21 7.87 7.18
N SER A 631 31.52 8.06 7.04
CA SER A 631 32.31 9.00 7.85
C SER A 631 32.45 10.40 7.22
N TYR A 632 31.99 10.60 5.99
CA TYR A 632 32.18 11.85 5.26
C TYR A 632 30.98 12.77 5.43
N ARG A 633 31.23 13.99 5.89
CA ARG A 633 30.19 15.00 6.10
C ARG A 633 30.07 15.94 4.91
N PHE A 634 28.85 16.25 4.51
CA PHE A 634 28.51 17.15 3.43
C PHE A 634 27.58 18.26 3.90
N GLU A 635 27.82 19.48 3.45
CA GLU A 635 26.94 20.63 3.60
C GLU A 635 25.96 20.68 2.42
N VAL A 636 24.68 20.88 2.71
CA VAL A 636 23.65 21.15 1.71
C VAL A 636 23.69 22.63 1.34
N THR A 637 24.26 22.93 0.18
CA THR A 637 24.46 24.32 -0.26
C THR A 637 23.16 24.99 -0.69
N LYS A 638 22.31 24.29 -1.45
CA LYS A 638 20.98 24.74 -1.90
C LYS A 638 20.22 23.62 -2.62
N LYS A 639 18.90 23.81 -2.78
CA LYS A 639 18.08 23.01 -3.70
C LYS A 639 18.48 23.25 -5.16
N CYS A 640 18.58 22.19 -5.96
CA CYS A 640 19.02 22.26 -7.35
C CYS A 640 17.89 22.73 -8.26
N THR A 641 18.01 23.95 -8.82
CA THR A 641 17.06 24.45 -9.82
C THR A 641 17.22 23.68 -11.14
N ARG A 642 16.12 23.20 -11.69
CA ARG A 642 16.07 22.42 -12.92
C ARG A 642 15.61 23.27 -14.09
N CYS A 643 16.23 23.01 -15.24
CA CYS A 643 15.96 23.66 -16.50
C CYS A 643 15.60 22.60 -17.56
N GLU A 644 15.39 23.02 -18.80
CA GLU A 644 15.05 22.12 -19.93
C GLU A 644 16.05 20.99 -20.20
N MET A 645 17.20 20.94 -19.51
CA MET A 645 18.13 19.81 -19.60
C MET A 645 17.47 18.48 -19.20
N ILE A 646 16.58 18.50 -18.19
CA ILE A 646 15.86 17.29 -17.75
C ILE A 646 14.82 16.81 -18.77
N CYS A 647 14.55 17.61 -19.80
CA CYS A 647 13.65 17.24 -20.90
C CYS A 647 14.34 16.36 -21.95
N VAL A 648 15.66 16.19 -21.90
CA VAL A 648 16.39 15.41 -22.91
C VAL A 648 16.45 13.94 -22.47
N ASN A 649 15.79 13.05 -23.22
CA ASN A 649 15.97 11.61 -23.06
C ASN A 649 17.43 11.26 -23.39
N GLN A 650 18.14 10.63 -22.45
CA GLN A 650 19.59 10.46 -22.55
C GLN A 650 19.99 9.41 -23.60
N ASP A 651 19.11 8.47 -23.94
CA ASP A 651 19.34 7.43 -24.98
C ASP A 651 19.16 7.97 -26.38
N THR A 652 18.06 8.68 -26.61
CA THR A 652 17.64 9.09 -27.95
C THR A 652 18.07 10.51 -28.31
N GLY A 653 18.27 11.37 -27.30
CA GLY A 653 18.45 12.81 -27.48
C GLY A 653 17.17 13.58 -27.80
N VAL A 654 16.02 12.91 -27.80
CA VAL A 654 14.71 13.56 -28.03
C VAL A 654 14.34 14.43 -26.84
N LYS A 655 13.83 15.64 -27.12
CA LYS A 655 13.29 16.56 -26.12
C LYS A 655 11.83 16.25 -25.83
N ASP A 656 11.51 16.12 -24.55
CA ASP A 656 10.18 15.89 -24.02
C ASP A 656 9.96 16.75 -22.75
N PRO A 657 9.04 17.72 -22.78
CA PRO A 657 8.86 18.68 -21.69
C PRO A 657 8.14 18.13 -20.47
N GLN A 658 7.56 16.91 -20.53
CA GLN A 658 6.64 16.40 -19.52
C GLN A 658 7.22 16.43 -18.10
N LEU A 659 8.48 16.03 -17.93
CA LEU A 659 9.13 16.00 -16.62
C LEU A 659 9.30 17.40 -15.99
N LEU A 660 9.57 18.42 -16.81
CA LEU A 660 9.68 19.81 -16.35
C LEU A 660 8.30 20.40 -16.03
N VAL A 661 7.27 20.05 -16.81
CA VAL A 661 5.88 20.45 -16.55
C VAL A 661 5.38 19.80 -15.26
N ALA A 662 5.64 18.51 -15.06
CA ALA A 662 5.30 17.79 -13.83
C ALA A 662 6.00 18.42 -12.62
N LEU A 663 7.30 18.71 -12.73
CA LEU A 663 8.04 19.39 -11.65
C LEU A 663 7.48 20.78 -11.34
N ARG A 664 7.11 21.57 -12.35
CA ARG A 664 6.47 22.87 -12.17
C ARG A 664 5.12 22.74 -11.46
N ASN A 665 4.28 21.81 -11.91
CA ASN A 665 2.96 21.58 -11.34
C ASN A 665 3.06 21.03 -9.92
N PHE A 666 4.09 20.24 -9.62
CA PHE A 666 4.41 19.77 -8.27
C PHE A 666 4.81 20.94 -7.35
N ARG A 667 5.65 21.86 -7.83
CA ARG A 667 6.13 23.00 -7.02
C ARG A 667 5.18 24.18 -6.92
N ARG A 668 4.08 24.19 -7.69
CA ARG A 668 2.90 25.09 -7.71
C ARG A 668 3.16 26.62 -7.74
N ARG A 669 4.12 27.19 -7.00
CA ARG A 669 4.61 28.59 -7.02
C ARG A 669 6.10 28.77 -6.67
N GLU A 670 6.82 27.72 -6.28
CA GLU A 670 8.26 27.80 -5.97
C GLU A 670 9.14 27.69 -7.23
N ARG A 671 10.45 27.93 -7.07
CA ARG A 671 11.44 27.62 -8.12
C ARG A 671 11.36 26.14 -8.47
N MET A 672 11.51 25.78 -9.75
CA MET A 672 11.46 24.39 -10.23
C MET A 672 12.70 23.61 -9.75
N THR A 673 12.73 23.23 -8.47
CA THR A 673 13.88 22.56 -7.85
C THR A 673 13.63 21.08 -7.62
N PHE A 674 14.67 20.27 -7.84
CA PHE A 674 14.64 18.83 -7.57
C PHE A 674 16.03 18.32 -7.18
N GLY A 675 16.13 17.63 -6.06
CA GLY A 675 17.40 17.22 -5.46
C GLY A 675 18.18 18.39 -4.87
N ILE A 676 19.26 18.05 -4.16
CA ILE A 676 20.07 19.00 -3.40
C ILE A 676 21.52 19.00 -3.88
N TYR A 677 22.11 20.19 -3.88
CA TYR A 677 23.53 20.37 -4.13
C TYR A 677 24.32 20.22 -2.83
N VAL A 678 25.20 19.24 -2.78
CA VAL A 678 26.00 18.95 -1.58
C VAL A 678 27.50 19.16 -1.84
N LYS A 679 28.21 19.63 -0.83
CA LYS A 679 29.67 19.87 -0.86
C LYS A 679 30.29 19.22 0.38
N GLN A 680 31.37 18.47 0.20
CA GLN A 680 32.07 17.85 1.32
C GLN A 680 32.63 18.94 2.26
N ILE A 681 32.48 18.72 3.57
CA ILE A 681 33.11 19.53 4.61
C ILE A 681 34.46 18.87 4.93
N GLY A 682 35.54 19.65 4.82
CA GLY A 682 36.91 19.17 4.99
C GLY A 682 37.55 18.65 3.69
N ASP A 683 38.83 18.26 3.80
CA ASP A 683 39.68 17.81 2.70
C ASP A 683 39.99 16.31 2.77
N GLU A 684 39.18 15.54 3.51
CA GLU A 684 39.41 14.10 3.69
C GLU A 684 39.27 13.34 2.37
N THR A 685 40.35 12.69 1.96
CA THR A 685 40.37 11.80 0.80
C THR A 685 39.76 10.46 1.18
N GLY A 686 38.89 9.92 0.33
CA GLY A 686 38.15 8.70 0.65
C GLY A 686 37.34 8.16 -0.53
N GLU A 687 36.53 7.14 -0.27
CA GLU A 687 35.62 6.55 -1.26
C GLU A 687 34.22 6.38 -0.66
N ILE A 688 33.18 6.78 -1.40
CA ILE A 688 31.79 6.40 -1.15
C ILE A 688 31.49 5.15 -1.98
N ARG A 689 30.71 4.21 -1.44
CA ARG A 689 30.36 2.95 -2.11
C ARG A 689 28.85 2.81 -2.21
N LEU A 690 28.41 1.93 -3.10
CA LEU A 690 27.02 1.47 -3.03
C LEU A 690 26.77 0.86 -1.64
N ASN A 691 25.58 1.11 -1.11
CA ASN A 691 25.15 0.77 0.24
C ASN A 691 25.87 1.49 1.39
N SER A 692 26.72 2.50 1.11
CA SER A 692 27.19 3.44 2.14
C SER A 692 25.99 4.03 2.87
N LYS A 693 26.07 4.09 4.21
CA LYS A 693 24.98 4.58 5.06
C LYS A 693 24.89 6.08 4.93
N VAL A 694 23.66 6.60 4.83
CA VAL A 694 23.39 8.02 4.69
C VAL A 694 22.60 8.49 5.90
N HIS A 695 22.94 9.66 6.43
CA HIS A 695 22.20 10.33 7.49
C HIS A 695 21.95 11.77 7.06
N PHE A 696 20.71 12.23 7.18
CA PHE A 696 20.30 13.61 6.89
C PHE A 696 20.12 14.35 8.21
N GLU A 697 20.66 15.56 8.30
CA GLU A 697 20.52 16.46 9.46
C GLU A 697 19.85 17.77 9.07
#